data_AF-A0A661PVU0-F1
#
_entry.id   AF-A0A661PVU0-F1
#
_cell.length_a   1.000
_cell.length_b   1.000
_cell.length_c   1.000
_cell.angle_alpha   90.00
_cell.angle_beta   90.00
_cell.angle_gamma   90.00
#
_symmetry.space_group_name_H-M   'P 1'
#
loop_
_entity.id
_entity.type
_entity.pdbx_description
1 polymer ?
#
loop_
_entity_poly.entity_id
_entity_poly.type
_entity_poly.pdbx_seq_one_letter_code
_entity_poly.pdbx_strand_id
1 'polypeptide(L)'
;SAELILSRAQEAVELGCKIFALTGGEPFYHSQFTKILSGLLEFPECHVVILTNGLLLEEKLTDDFDLSRVHLQISVDGLDDRHDAIRGQGTFIQLRKQLLALKQRKIPFTLSMCVERRNLDDMAPLVDFAAEVGASNLHYLWYFIQGRGTDSGFVPVDEIFPRFVAAVEKGEQLGIQIDNLTALKTQIFAPAGTLHDGSGSGWESAAIGSDGNLYPSAALVGNQELLTPLTGSLADAWHNSPVLEKIRRATIAEFDDPLRYLTGGGDLDHSWIHGGQFSGTDPYLPLYEQIMFWLIQREATRHAELEQPGLRLKMGDILESCGAHGQVALTHANCLLAIAEQNSRSVVKNYYSVAATDTKEDILNPVCYADQDISHIPEKYRFRGYGCGSPVLDAEIKTGETVVDLGSGRGVEIYISARLVGRKGASIGVDMLDPMLNIAEQGAVEVRKNLGFNNIEFRKGYLEELPLESDTVDLVLSNCVMNLSADKRGAFAEIFRSLKPGGRLVISDVVCEEEPDAAIRNDAELQGECIAGALLQKDLIGLLEESGFVDVRLLKRFPYRVVRDHPFFSLTFAAWKPGESKKVPVIYRGPLPQLPLADGTFLFPGQKTLIAKNLAEHLDEHIFLLDSDDGSVTNLDLADGCACALPPETSTTPAPSVIKYRSGCMVCGGDLIYPDKELELACHYCGRTSLANSHCGKKHFVCDHCHSEDALNVMEHLCTEATETDMLEILARLRKHPSIPVHGPEHHALMPAIIVTAYRNSGGQIEKDLIATAIRRGNQIIGGSCAFTGICGSATGVGIAFSLLLQANPVKAEERQIVQQITQQVLKDISEFKAARCCQRDCWLGLKKAAELSKKYLPVTLQADAVIGCFQQHRNKECIGMDCPVLQEQADEIESNSTGVSLKMFGRVDTD
;
A
#
# COMPACT_ATOMS: atom_id res chain seq x y z
N SER A 1 15.10 -1.57 -54.74
CA SER A 1 15.39 -3.01 -54.56
C SER A 1 15.34 -3.35 -53.08
N ALA A 2 15.22 -4.63 -52.73
CA ALA A 2 15.22 -5.06 -51.32
C ALA A 2 16.50 -4.66 -50.57
N GLU A 3 17.67 -4.74 -51.21
CA GLU A 3 18.95 -4.30 -50.62
C GLU A 3 18.95 -2.81 -50.22
N LEU A 4 18.39 -1.93 -51.07
CA LEU A 4 18.28 -0.50 -50.75
C LEU A 4 17.32 -0.26 -49.57
N ILE A 5 16.18 -0.96 -49.55
CA ILE A 5 15.19 -0.85 -48.48
C ILE A 5 15.77 -1.32 -47.15
N LEU A 6 16.43 -2.48 -47.14
CA LEU A 6 17.06 -3.03 -45.93
C LEU A 6 18.25 -2.18 -45.46
N SER A 7 19.02 -1.57 -46.38
CA SER A 7 20.07 -0.60 -46.03
C SER A 7 19.49 0.63 -45.32
N ARG A 8 18.38 1.19 -45.82
CA ARG A 8 17.73 2.34 -45.14
C ARG A 8 17.01 1.93 -43.85
N ALA A 9 16.52 0.69 -43.76
CA ALA A 9 15.96 0.15 -42.53
C ALA A 9 17.04 -0.01 -41.44
N GLN A 10 18.24 -0.50 -41.80
CA GLN A 10 19.40 -0.54 -40.89
C GLN A 10 19.75 0.85 -40.34
N GLU A 11 19.84 1.87 -41.21
CA GLU A 11 20.06 3.27 -40.80
C GLU A 11 18.96 3.78 -39.87
N ALA A 12 17.70 3.37 -40.07
CA ALA A 12 16.58 3.73 -39.19
C ALA A 12 16.64 3.01 -37.84
N VAL A 13 17.02 1.72 -37.81
CA VAL A 13 17.22 0.95 -36.56
C VAL A 13 18.36 1.56 -35.73
N GLU A 14 19.44 2.03 -36.37
CA GLU A 14 20.53 2.76 -35.71
C GLU A 14 20.10 4.09 -35.10
N LEU A 15 19.04 4.71 -35.63
CA LEU A 15 18.36 5.88 -35.07
C LEU A 15 17.27 5.53 -34.02
N GLY A 16 17.10 4.24 -33.69
CA GLY A 16 16.13 3.76 -32.70
C GLY A 16 14.76 3.35 -33.26
N CYS A 17 14.57 3.32 -34.58
CA CYS A 17 13.29 2.93 -35.19
C CYS A 17 12.99 1.44 -34.98
N LYS A 18 11.85 1.14 -34.33
CA LYS A 18 11.38 -0.23 -34.07
C LYS A 18 10.20 -0.67 -34.95
N ILE A 19 9.59 0.27 -35.68
CA ILE A 19 8.34 0.04 -36.42
C ILE A 19 8.55 0.35 -37.91
N PHE A 20 8.24 -0.63 -38.78
CA PHE A 20 8.35 -0.47 -40.22
C PHE A 20 7.00 -0.71 -40.91
N ALA A 21 6.40 0.36 -41.42
CA ALA A 21 5.16 0.29 -42.19
C ALA A 21 5.43 0.08 -43.69
N LEU A 22 5.08 -1.10 -44.21
CA LEU A 22 5.04 -1.41 -45.63
C LEU A 22 3.69 -0.96 -46.19
N THR A 23 3.71 0.14 -46.93
CA THR A 23 2.52 0.81 -47.48
C THR A 23 2.69 1.11 -48.98
N GLY A 24 1.66 1.70 -49.59
CA GLY A 24 1.51 1.89 -51.04
C GLY A 24 0.26 1.18 -51.58
N GLY A 25 0.06 1.21 -52.90
CA GLY A 25 -1.17 0.70 -53.51
C GLY A 25 -1.46 -0.80 -53.26
N GLU A 26 -0.41 -1.62 -53.25
CA GLU A 26 -0.42 -2.99 -52.73
C GLU A 26 1.03 -3.51 -52.53
N PRO A 27 1.54 -3.61 -51.29
CA PRO A 27 2.90 -4.07 -51.01
C PRO A 27 3.22 -5.47 -51.54
N PHE A 28 2.25 -6.40 -51.56
CA PHE A 28 2.46 -7.78 -51.99
C PHE A 28 2.81 -7.94 -53.48
N TYR A 29 2.61 -6.91 -54.32
CA TYR A 29 3.07 -6.90 -55.71
C TYR A 29 4.58 -6.62 -55.86
N HIS A 30 5.27 -6.18 -54.81
CA HIS A 30 6.71 -5.94 -54.90
C HIS A 30 7.46 -7.27 -55.11
N SER A 31 8.20 -7.39 -56.22
CA SER A 31 8.81 -8.67 -56.66
C SER A 31 9.82 -9.27 -55.69
N GLN A 32 10.32 -8.48 -54.73
CA GLN A 32 11.23 -8.91 -53.67
C GLN A 32 10.59 -8.80 -52.27
N PHE A 33 9.26 -8.76 -52.15
CA PHE A 33 8.53 -8.58 -50.88
C PHE A 33 9.01 -9.55 -49.78
N THR A 34 9.08 -10.85 -50.07
CA THR A 34 9.56 -11.89 -49.14
C THR A 34 10.96 -11.57 -48.60
N LYS A 35 11.90 -11.12 -49.46
CA LYS A 35 13.26 -10.74 -49.04
C LYS A 35 13.26 -9.50 -48.14
N ILE A 36 12.35 -8.55 -48.35
CA ILE A 36 12.19 -7.37 -47.50
C ILE A 36 11.62 -7.79 -46.13
N LEU A 37 10.52 -8.56 -46.10
CA LEU A 37 9.90 -8.98 -44.86
C LEU A 37 10.84 -9.84 -44.00
N SER A 38 11.54 -10.82 -44.60
CA SER A 38 12.56 -11.60 -43.89
C SER A 38 13.65 -10.70 -43.29
N GLY A 39 14.24 -9.80 -44.10
CA GLY A 39 15.33 -8.94 -43.63
C GLY A 39 14.90 -7.91 -42.58
N LEU A 40 13.64 -7.44 -42.59
CA LEU A 40 13.12 -6.60 -41.51
C LEU A 40 12.90 -7.40 -40.22
N LEU A 41 12.46 -8.65 -40.31
CA LEU A 41 12.23 -9.53 -39.15
C LEU A 41 13.54 -10.10 -38.55
N GLU A 42 14.67 -10.01 -39.25
CA GLU A 42 16.01 -10.31 -38.70
C GLU A 42 16.42 -9.31 -37.60
N PHE A 43 15.86 -8.10 -37.58
CA PHE A 43 16.07 -7.14 -36.49
C PHE A 43 15.28 -7.55 -35.23
N PRO A 44 15.92 -7.76 -34.06
CA PRO A 44 15.26 -8.40 -32.90
C PRO A 44 14.03 -7.69 -32.35
N GLU A 45 14.04 -6.36 -32.29
CA GLU A 45 12.94 -5.54 -31.75
C GLU A 45 12.00 -4.97 -32.83
N CYS A 46 12.19 -5.36 -34.09
CA CYS A 46 11.41 -4.84 -35.20
C CYS A 46 9.99 -5.42 -35.23
N HIS A 47 8.99 -4.55 -35.37
CA HIS A 47 7.62 -4.88 -35.70
C HIS A 47 7.27 -4.34 -37.10
N VAL A 48 6.67 -5.16 -37.95
CA VAL A 48 6.34 -4.80 -39.34
C VAL A 48 4.83 -4.64 -39.51
N VAL A 49 4.39 -3.46 -39.96
CA VAL A 49 2.98 -3.21 -40.32
C VAL A 49 2.84 -3.37 -41.83
N ILE A 50 1.83 -4.09 -42.30
CA ILE A 50 1.56 -4.25 -43.74
C ILE A 50 0.18 -3.67 -44.05
N LEU A 51 0.14 -2.59 -44.84
CA LEU A 51 -1.08 -1.95 -45.33
C LEU A 51 -1.41 -2.54 -46.71
N THR A 52 -2.47 -3.35 -46.79
CA THR A 52 -2.78 -4.19 -47.97
C THR A 52 -4.27 -4.17 -48.32
N ASN A 53 -4.63 -4.53 -49.56
CA ASN A 53 -6.01 -4.86 -49.95
C ASN A 53 -6.41 -6.30 -49.60
N GLY A 54 -5.48 -7.12 -49.07
CA GLY A 54 -5.76 -8.46 -48.55
C GLY A 54 -5.91 -9.57 -49.60
N LEU A 55 -5.92 -9.27 -50.91
CA LEU A 55 -6.22 -10.28 -51.94
C LEU A 55 -5.12 -11.34 -52.14
N LEU A 56 -3.90 -11.08 -51.65
CA LEU A 56 -2.70 -11.93 -51.82
C LEU A 56 -2.15 -12.52 -50.50
N LEU A 57 -2.92 -12.46 -49.40
CA LEU A 57 -2.46 -12.86 -48.05
C LEU A 57 -1.97 -14.31 -47.98
N GLU A 58 -2.78 -15.28 -48.39
CA GLU A 58 -2.43 -16.72 -48.45
C GLU A 58 -1.18 -16.99 -49.32
N GLU A 59 -0.92 -16.18 -50.35
CA GLU A 59 0.22 -16.38 -51.27
C GLU A 59 1.54 -15.84 -50.69
N LYS A 60 1.49 -14.72 -49.94
CA LYS A 60 2.70 -14.01 -49.50
C LYS A 60 3.06 -14.20 -48.02
N LEU A 61 2.10 -14.52 -47.16
CA LEU A 61 2.30 -14.72 -45.71
C LEU A 61 2.27 -16.20 -45.34
N THR A 62 3.36 -16.89 -45.66
CA THR A 62 3.60 -18.29 -45.27
C THR A 62 3.89 -18.42 -43.78
N ASP A 63 3.86 -19.65 -43.25
CA ASP A 63 4.19 -19.94 -41.84
C ASP A 63 5.71 -19.89 -41.54
N ASP A 64 6.54 -19.54 -42.51
CA ASP A 64 8.00 -19.38 -42.34
C ASP A 64 8.39 -18.07 -41.63
N PHE A 65 7.43 -17.16 -41.43
CA PHE A 65 7.63 -15.88 -40.76
C PHE A 65 7.19 -15.92 -39.30
N ASP A 66 7.89 -15.14 -38.46
CA ASP A 66 7.43 -14.83 -37.11
C ASP A 66 6.28 -13.81 -37.16
N LEU A 67 5.08 -14.31 -37.41
CA LEU A 67 3.86 -13.51 -37.51
C LEU A 67 3.42 -12.86 -36.19
N SER A 68 4.10 -13.13 -35.06
CA SER A 68 3.86 -12.40 -33.80
C SER A 68 4.38 -10.95 -33.85
N ARG A 69 5.32 -10.66 -34.76
CA ARG A 69 5.91 -9.34 -35.02
C ARG A 69 5.41 -8.69 -36.31
N VAL A 70 4.27 -9.15 -36.83
CA VAL A 70 3.63 -8.62 -38.04
C VAL A 70 2.19 -8.20 -37.73
N HIS A 71 1.85 -6.95 -37.99
CA HIS A 71 0.49 -6.43 -37.93
C HIS A 71 -0.06 -6.20 -39.35
N LEU A 72 -1.30 -6.61 -39.60
CA LEU A 72 -1.96 -6.46 -40.90
C LEU A 72 -3.07 -5.41 -40.81
N GLN A 73 -2.95 -4.34 -41.58
CA GLN A 73 -4.02 -3.35 -41.77
C GLN A 73 -4.62 -3.54 -43.16
N ILE A 74 -5.85 -4.05 -43.22
CA ILE A 74 -6.44 -4.57 -44.46
C ILE A 74 -7.57 -3.64 -44.92
N SER A 75 -7.45 -3.12 -46.14
CA SER A 75 -8.38 -2.16 -46.73
C SER A 75 -9.69 -2.83 -47.16
N VAL A 76 -10.82 -2.29 -46.73
CA VAL A 76 -12.16 -2.69 -47.13
C VAL A 76 -12.92 -1.44 -47.60
N ASP A 77 -13.07 -1.25 -48.91
CA ASP A 77 -13.66 -0.03 -49.47
C ASP A 77 -15.21 0.03 -49.43
N GLY A 78 -15.84 -0.82 -48.61
CA GLY A 78 -17.29 -1.01 -48.49
C GLY A 78 -17.67 -2.50 -48.42
N LEU A 79 -18.97 -2.81 -48.38
CA LEU A 79 -19.49 -4.19 -48.40
C LEU A 79 -20.00 -4.60 -49.80
N ASP A 80 -19.85 -5.89 -50.11
CA ASP A 80 -20.33 -6.55 -51.34
C ASP A 80 -20.05 -5.71 -52.62
N ASP A 81 -21.09 -5.33 -53.36
CA ASP A 81 -21.00 -4.58 -54.63
C ASP A 81 -20.21 -3.27 -54.53
N ARG A 82 -20.14 -2.64 -53.34
CA ARG A 82 -19.40 -1.38 -53.14
C ARG A 82 -17.88 -1.59 -53.14
N HIS A 83 -17.41 -2.67 -52.53
CA HIS A 83 -16.00 -3.06 -52.60
C HIS A 83 -15.62 -3.47 -54.03
N ASP A 84 -16.45 -4.30 -54.66
CA ASP A 84 -16.26 -4.78 -56.02
C ASP A 84 -16.24 -3.63 -57.06
N ALA A 85 -17.01 -2.55 -56.83
CA ALA A 85 -17.01 -1.36 -57.68
C ALA A 85 -15.67 -0.59 -57.67
N ILE A 86 -14.81 -0.81 -56.67
CA ILE A 86 -13.50 -0.14 -56.52
C ILE A 86 -12.34 -1.11 -56.84
N ARG A 87 -12.42 -2.36 -56.39
CA ARG A 87 -11.34 -3.36 -56.50
C ARG A 87 -11.53 -4.35 -57.65
N GLY A 88 -12.74 -4.50 -58.18
CA GLY A 88 -13.11 -5.39 -59.28
C GLY A 88 -14.13 -6.45 -58.87
N GLN A 89 -14.89 -6.97 -59.84
CA GLN A 89 -15.95 -7.94 -59.60
C GLN A 89 -15.43 -9.25 -58.98
N GLY A 90 -16.07 -9.71 -57.90
CA GLY A 90 -15.73 -10.91 -57.14
C GLY A 90 -14.65 -10.72 -56.07
N THR A 91 -14.08 -9.52 -55.93
CA THR A 91 -12.95 -9.28 -55.01
C THR A 91 -13.38 -9.27 -53.54
N PHE A 92 -14.59 -8.83 -53.21
CA PHE A 92 -15.11 -8.90 -51.84
C PHE A 92 -15.23 -10.34 -51.33
N ILE A 93 -15.71 -11.25 -52.19
CA ILE A 93 -15.82 -12.69 -51.88
C ILE A 93 -14.42 -13.30 -51.70
N GLN A 94 -13.45 -12.93 -52.55
CA GLN A 94 -12.06 -13.33 -52.39
C GLN A 94 -11.46 -12.82 -51.08
N LEU A 95 -11.65 -11.54 -50.75
CA LEU A 95 -11.18 -10.92 -49.53
C LEU A 95 -11.76 -11.61 -48.29
N ARG A 96 -13.08 -11.81 -48.23
CA ARG A 96 -13.74 -12.55 -47.13
C ARG A 96 -13.13 -13.94 -46.92
N LYS A 97 -12.81 -14.67 -48.00
CA LYS A 97 -12.10 -15.95 -47.90
C LYS A 97 -10.73 -15.79 -47.22
N GLN A 98 -9.92 -14.80 -47.64
CA GLN A 98 -8.60 -14.54 -47.08
C GLN A 98 -8.68 -14.18 -45.58
N LEU A 99 -9.62 -13.33 -45.19
CA LEU A 99 -9.83 -12.92 -43.79
C LEU A 99 -10.25 -14.10 -42.90
N LEU A 100 -11.16 -14.96 -43.39
CA LEU A 100 -11.54 -16.19 -42.68
C LEU A 100 -10.38 -17.18 -42.54
N ALA A 101 -9.42 -17.20 -43.46
CA ALA A 101 -8.19 -17.99 -43.32
C ALA A 101 -7.26 -17.41 -42.23
N LEU A 102 -7.13 -16.08 -42.12
CA LEU A 102 -6.42 -15.45 -41.01
C LEU A 102 -7.06 -15.79 -39.65
N LYS A 103 -8.40 -15.74 -39.57
CA LYS A 103 -9.16 -16.15 -38.36
C LYS A 103 -8.83 -17.56 -37.92
N GLN A 104 -8.79 -18.51 -38.86
CA GLN A 104 -8.45 -19.90 -38.58
C GLN A 104 -7.00 -20.07 -38.11
N ARG A 105 -6.07 -19.29 -38.66
CA ARG A 105 -4.65 -19.24 -38.24
C ARG A 105 -4.42 -18.43 -36.96
N LYS A 106 -5.44 -17.72 -36.43
CA LYS A 106 -5.37 -16.79 -35.29
C LYS A 106 -4.35 -15.65 -35.46
N ILE A 107 -4.18 -15.19 -36.70
CA ILE A 107 -3.34 -14.02 -37.00
C ILE A 107 -4.18 -12.76 -36.74
N PRO A 108 -3.74 -11.83 -35.87
CA PRO A 108 -4.48 -10.59 -35.62
C PRO A 108 -4.37 -9.65 -36.82
N PHE A 109 -5.46 -8.94 -37.11
CA PHE A 109 -5.51 -7.94 -38.18
C PHE A 109 -6.56 -6.87 -37.87
N THR A 110 -6.33 -5.68 -38.40
CA THR A 110 -7.25 -4.54 -38.35
C THR A 110 -7.87 -4.33 -39.73
N LEU A 111 -9.17 -4.10 -39.79
CA LEU A 111 -9.83 -3.65 -41.03
C LEU A 111 -9.76 -2.12 -41.11
N SER A 112 -9.61 -1.57 -42.32
CA SER A 112 -9.52 -0.13 -42.56
C SER A 112 -10.44 0.26 -43.70
N MET A 113 -11.37 1.20 -43.47
CA MET A 113 -12.27 1.72 -44.51
C MET A 113 -12.03 3.22 -44.73
N CYS A 114 -11.76 3.60 -45.98
CA CYS A 114 -11.83 5.00 -46.39
C CYS A 114 -13.29 5.43 -46.48
N VAL A 115 -13.72 6.32 -45.58
CA VAL A 115 -15.13 6.76 -45.50
C VAL A 115 -15.41 7.75 -46.63
N GLU A 116 -16.33 7.40 -47.51
CA GLU A 116 -16.79 8.25 -48.61
C GLU A 116 -18.30 8.15 -48.80
N ARG A 117 -18.86 9.06 -49.60
CA ARG A 117 -20.31 9.20 -49.81
C ARG A 117 -21.03 7.93 -50.30
N ARG A 118 -20.31 6.97 -50.90
CA ARG A 118 -20.88 5.70 -51.38
C ARG A 118 -20.91 4.59 -50.32
N ASN A 119 -20.05 4.64 -49.30
CA ASN A 119 -19.92 3.62 -48.26
C ASN A 119 -20.19 4.17 -46.84
N LEU A 120 -20.65 5.42 -46.70
CA LEU A 120 -21.01 6.04 -45.42
C LEU A 120 -21.94 5.15 -44.57
N ASP A 121 -22.99 4.59 -45.18
CA ASP A 121 -23.94 3.73 -44.47
C ASP A 121 -23.41 2.30 -44.23
N ASP A 122 -22.20 1.95 -44.70
CA ASP A 122 -21.50 0.70 -44.36
C ASP A 122 -20.77 0.75 -43.02
N MET A 123 -20.56 1.93 -42.40
CA MET A 123 -19.76 2.02 -41.15
C MET A 123 -20.24 1.02 -40.07
N ALA A 124 -21.52 1.10 -39.66
CA ALA A 124 -22.05 0.17 -38.66
C ALA A 124 -22.22 -1.29 -39.18
N PRO A 125 -22.62 -1.56 -40.44
CA PRO A 125 -22.57 -2.91 -41.03
C PRO A 125 -21.16 -3.54 -41.08
N LEU A 126 -20.11 -2.76 -41.31
CA LEU A 126 -18.73 -3.25 -41.40
C LEU A 126 -18.23 -3.79 -40.06
N VAL A 127 -18.80 -3.34 -38.94
CA VAL A 127 -18.54 -3.91 -37.60
C VAL A 127 -19.07 -5.35 -37.48
N ASP A 128 -20.23 -5.69 -38.06
CA ASP A 128 -20.70 -7.09 -38.11
C ASP A 128 -19.70 -7.95 -38.89
N PHE A 129 -19.26 -7.43 -40.04
CA PHE A 129 -18.30 -8.12 -40.90
C PHE A 129 -16.96 -8.32 -40.20
N ALA A 130 -16.45 -7.30 -39.49
CA ALA A 130 -15.24 -7.38 -38.68
C ALA A 130 -15.33 -8.51 -37.63
N ALA A 131 -16.44 -8.60 -36.89
CA ALA A 131 -16.68 -9.68 -35.93
C ALA A 131 -16.84 -11.06 -36.60
N GLU A 132 -17.54 -11.13 -37.75
CA GLU A 132 -17.71 -12.34 -38.53
C GLU A 132 -16.35 -12.89 -39.00
N VAL A 133 -15.50 -12.03 -39.58
CA VAL A 133 -14.18 -12.43 -40.08
C VAL A 133 -13.11 -12.49 -39.00
N GLY A 134 -13.39 -12.03 -37.77
CA GLY A 134 -12.47 -12.11 -36.64
C GLY A 134 -11.32 -11.09 -36.68
N ALA A 135 -11.60 -9.90 -37.19
CA ALA A 135 -10.71 -8.75 -37.02
C ALA A 135 -10.55 -8.42 -35.52
N SER A 136 -9.41 -7.85 -35.16
CA SER A 136 -9.18 -7.32 -33.81
C SER A 136 -9.82 -5.93 -33.67
N ASN A 137 -9.47 -5.03 -34.59
CA ASN A 137 -9.91 -3.64 -34.58
C ASN A 137 -10.46 -3.21 -35.95
N LEU A 138 -11.10 -2.05 -35.99
CA LEU A 138 -11.61 -1.38 -37.17
C LEU A 138 -11.16 0.10 -37.18
N HIS A 139 -10.63 0.57 -38.30
CA HIS A 139 -10.23 1.96 -38.52
C HIS A 139 -11.07 2.62 -39.62
N TYR A 140 -11.45 3.87 -39.41
CA TYR A 140 -12.00 4.73 -40.44
C TYR A 140 -10.95 5.75 -40.87
N LEU A 141 -10.49 5.61 -42.11
CA LEU A 141 -9.60 6.58 -42.75
C LEU A 141 -10.46 7.72 -43.30
N TRP A 142 -10.26 8.96 -42.85
CA TRP A 142 -11.04 10.09 -43.36
C TRP A 142 -10.57 10.51 -44.76
N TYR A 143 -11.52 10.90 -45.61
CA TYR A 143 -11.33 11.05 -47.05
C TYR A 143 -10.34 12.16 -47.41
N PHE A 144 -9.35 11.84 -48.24
CA PHE A 144 -8.42 12.79 -48.85
C PHE A 144 -8.92 13.26 -50.22
N ILE A 145 -9.03 14.58 -50.41
CA ILE A 145 -9.31 15.20 -51.72
C ILE A 145 -7.98 15.34 -52.49
N GLN A 146 -7.35 14.21 -52.82
CA GLN A 146 -6.07 14.16 -53.52
C GLN A 146 -5.96 12.92 -54.43
N GLY A 147 -5.24 13.05 -55.55
CA GLY A 147 -4.91 11.94 -56.44
C GLY A 147 -6.14 11.41 -57.19
N ARG A 148 -6.72 10.30 -56.69
CA ARG A 148 -7.99 9.75 -57.19
C ARG A 148 -9.22 10.22 -56.39
N GLY A 149 -9.01 10.81 -55.22
CA GLY A 149 -10.07 11.41 -54.42
C GLY A 149 -10.55 12.73 -55.01
N THR A 150 -11.85 12.99 -54.94
CA THR A 150 -12.49 14.22 -55.47
C THR A 150 -13.59 14.68 -54.52
N ASP A 151 -14.02 15.94 -54.63
CA ASP A 151 -15.10 16.53 -53.82
C ASP A 151 -16.39 15.70 -53.80
N SER A 152 -16.64 14.90 -54.84
CA SER A 152 -17.82 14.02 -54.94
C SER A 152 -17.84 12.88 -53.91
N GLY A 153 -16.68 12.45 -53.41
CA GLY A 153 -16.56 11.43 -52.38
C GLY A 153 -16.58 11.97 -50.95
N PHE A 154 -16.26 13.24 -50.74
CA PHE A 154 -16.25 13.89 -49.43
C PHE A 154 -17.63 13.84 -48.75
N VAL A 155 -17.65 13.71 -47.42
CA VAL A 155 -18.87 13.65 -46.61
C VAL A 155 -18.79 14.73 -45.52
N PRO A 156 -19.84 15.57 -45.33
CA PRO A 156 -19.90 16.52 -44.22
C PRO A 156 -19.82 15.82 -42.85
N VAL A 157 -19.11 16.43 -41.90
CA VAL A 157 -18.89 15.88 -40.55
C VAL A 157 -20.19 15.51 -39.82
N ASP A 158 -21.24 16.32 -39.97
CA ASP A 158 -22.56 16.09 -39.35
C ASP A 158 -23.29 14.86 -39.91
N GLU A 159 -22.92 14.39 -41.11
CA GLU A 159 -23.44 13.14 -41.67
C GLU A 159 -22.63 11.92 -41.18
N ILE A 160 -21.32 12.09 -40.96
CA ILE A 160 -20.39 11.04 -40.48
C ILE A 160 -20.67 10.72 -39.00
N PHE A 161 -20.71 11.73 -38.13
CA PHE A 161 -20.80 11.55 -36.67
C PHE A 161 -21.88 10.56 -36.21
N PRO A 162 -23.16 10.63 -36.65
CA PRO A 162 -24.17 9.67 -36.23
C PRO A 162 -23.92 8.22 -36.74
N ARG A 163 -23.25 8.02 -37.89
CA ARG A 163 -22.84 6.67 -38.33
C ARG A 163 -21.66 6.16 -37.52
N PHE A 164 -20.72 7.04 -37.17
CA PHE A 164 -19.59 6.71 -36.33
C PHE A 164 -20.05 6.26 -34.93
N VAL A 165 -20.96 7.01 -34.28
CA VAL A 165 -21.56 6.61 -32.99
C VAL A 165 -22.25 5.25 -33.10
N ALA A 166 -23.09 5.05 -34.12
CA ALA A 166 -23.76 3.77 -34.35
C ALA A 166 -22.80 2.59 -34.60
N ALA A 167 -21.63 2.86 -35.20
CA ALA A 167 -20.57 1.87 -35.35
C ALA A 167 -19.87 1.57 -34.00
N VAL A 168 -19.57 2.60 -33.19
CA VAL A 168 -18.95 2.43 -31.86
C VAL A 168 -19.84 1.63 -30.93
N GLU A 169 -21.11 2.01 -30.77
CA GLU A 169 -22.07 1.30 -29.89
C GLU A 169 -22.22 -0.17 -30.26
N LYS A 170 -22.07 -0.48 -31.55
CA LYS A 170 -22.12 -1.84 -32.10
C LYS A 170 -20.80 -2.59 -31.97
N GLY A 171 -19.67 -1.88 -32.06
CA GLY A 171 -18.33 -2.42 -31.78
C GLY A 171 -18.23 -2.92 -30.35
N GLU A 172 -18.73 -2.12 -29.40
CA GLU A 172 -18.80 -2.46 -27.98
C GLU A 172 -19.68 -3.70 -27.72
N GLN A 173 -20.80 -3.86 -28.43
CA GLN A 173 -21.66 -5.05 -28.34
C GLN A 173 -20.99 -6.33 -28.88
N LEU A 174 -20.10 -6.20 -29.86
CA LEU A 174 -19.45 -7.33 -30.55
C LEU A 174 -18.00 -7.56 -30.13
N GLY A 175 -17.45 -6.72 -29.26
CA GLY A 175 -16.04 -6.77 -28.83
C GLY A 175 -15.02 -6.28 -29.87
N ILE A 176 -15.45 -5.48 -30.85
CA ILE A 176 -14.59 -4.88 -31.89
C ILE A 176 -14.23 -3.45 -31.48
N GLN A 177 -12.94 -3.17 -31.36
CA GLN A 177 -12.43 -1.82 -31.07
C GLN A 177 -12.43 -0.95 -32.32
N ILE A 178 -12.68 0.36 -32.16
CA ILE A 178 -12.61 1.34 -33.24
C ILE A 178 -11.43 2.28 -32.98
N ASP A 179 -10.40 2.18 -33.80
CA ASP A 179 -9.08 2.78 -33.53
C ASP A 179 -9.14 4.31 -33.43
N ASN A 180 -9.96 4.98 -34.25
CA ASN A 180 -10.19 6.43 -34.16
C ASN A 180 -10.69 6.86 -32.78
N LEU A 181 -11.55 6.04 -32.16
CA LEU A 181 -12.10 6.34 -30.85
C LEU A 181 -11.05 6.11 -29.76
N THR A 182 -10.31 5.00 -29.85
CA THR A 182 -9.23 4.67 -28.91
C THR A 182 -8.16 5.77 -28.92
N ALA A 183 -7.74 6.23 -30.11
CA ALA A 183 -6.75 7.29 -30.27
C ALA A 183 -7.22 8.67 -29.79
N LEU A 184 -8.53 8.97 -29.81
CA LEU A 184 -9.07 10.18 -29.18
C LEU A 184 -9.22 10.00 -27.66
N LYS A 185 -9.62 8.81 -27.18
CA LYS A 185 -9.70 8.53 -25.73
C LYS A 185 -8.35 8.74 -25.02
N THR A 186 -7.25 8.28 -25.61
CA THR A 186 -5.90 8.49 -25.02
C THR A 186 -5.53 9.97 -24.93
N GLN A 187 -6.00 10.82 -25.85
CA GLN A 187 -5.76 12.27 -25.82
C GLN A 187 -6.66 12.99 -24.80
N ILE A 188 -7.95 12.67 -24.79
CA ILE A 188 -8.97 13.33 -23.97
C ILE A 188 -8.82 13.00 -22.49
N PHE A 189 -8.51 11.74 -22.19
CA PHE A 189 -8.30 11.24 -20.82
C PHE A 189 -6.81 11.07 -20.49
N ALA A 190 -5.94 11.78 -21.23
CA ALA A 190 -4.53 11.87 -20.89
C ALA A 190 -4.35 12.44 -19.47
N PRO A 191 -3.29 12.06 -18.74
CA PRO A 191 -3.03 12.60 -17.42
C PRO A 191 -2.93 14.12 -17.39
N ALA A 192 -3.48 14.72 -16.33
CA ALA A 192 -3.61 16.18 -16.21
C ALA A 192 -2.26 16.90 -16.39
N GLY A 193 -2.27 17.94 -17.25
CA GLY A 193 -1.07 18.69 -17.64
C GLY A 193 -0.39 18.20 -18.92
N THR A 194 -0.82 17.07 -19.49
CA THR A 194 -0.37 16.61 -20.81
C THR A 194 -0.86 17.56 -21.89
N LEU A 195 0.02 17.94 -22.81
CA LEU A 195 -0.28 18.82 -23.93
C LEU A 195 -0.07 18.07 -25.24
N HIS A 196 -1.12 17.81 -26.02
CA HIS A 196 -0.96 17.34 -27.40
C HIS A 196 -0.67 18.56 -28.27
N ASP A 197 0.51 18.64 -28.88
CA ASP A 197 0.94 19.82 -29.64
C ASP A 197 1.52 19.45 -31.00
N GLY A 198 0.67 19.41 -32.03
CA GLY A 198 1.06 19.02 -33.38
C GLY A 198 1.32 17.52 -33.51
N SER A 199 2.10 17.14 -34.53
CA SER A 199 2.19 15.76 -35.01
C SER A 199 3.58 15.12 -34.85
N GLY A 200 3.60 13.80 -34.68
CA GLY A 200 4.80 12.96 -34.59
C GLY A 200 5.57 12.83 -35.92
N SER A 201 5.00 13.30 -37.03
CA SER A 201 5.70 13.37 -38.33
C SER A 201 6.94 14.25 -38.25
N GLY A 202 8.11 13.69 -38.57
CA GLY A 202 9.42 14.35 -38.45
C GLY A 202 10.04 14.33 -37.05
N TRP A 203 9.32 13.90 -36.01
CA TRP A 203 9.83 13.65 -34.66
C TRP A 203 10.07 12.16 -34.41
N GLU A 204 9.07 11.34 -34.71
CA GLU A 204 9.00 9.90 -34.39
C GLU A 204 8.68 9.05 -35.62
N SER A 205 8.10 9.64 -36.66
CA SER A 205 7.72 8.95 -37.91
C SER A 205 8.05 9.75 -39.17
N ALA A 206 8.32 9.06 -40.27
CA ALA A 206 8.38 9.63 -41.62
C ALA A 206 8.18 8.51 -42.66
N ALA A 207 8.00 8.88 -43.93
CA ALA A 207 7.91 7.94 -45.04
C ALA A 207 9.08 8.11 -46.01
N ILE A 208 9.56 7.00 -46.58
CA ILE A 208 10.46 7.02 -47.74
C ILE A 208 9.64 6.65 -48.98
N GLY A 209 9.60 7.55 -49.95
CA GLY A 209 8.86 7.37 -51.20
C GLY A 209 9.50 6.35 -52.14
N SER A 210 8.72 5.89 -53.12
CA SER A 210 9.21 4.98 -54.18
C SER A 210 10.20 5.65 -55.15
N ASP A 211 10.26 6.98 -55.13
CA ASP A 211 11.26 7.83 -55.77
C ASP A 211 12.59 7.90 -54.98
N GLY A 212 12.62 7.34 -53.77
CA GLY A 212 13.77 7.32 -52.87
C GLY A 212 13.92 8.55 -51.99
N ASN A 213 12.96 9.49 -51.97
CA ASN A 213 13.02 10.69 -51.13
C ASN A 213 12.32 10.51 -49.79
N LEU A 214 12.66 11.35 -48.80
CA LEU A 214 12.06 11.38 -47.47
C LEU A 214 10.88 12.37 -47.43
N TYR A 215 9.78 11.98 -46.80
CA TYR A 215 8.51 12.72 -46.70
C TYR A 215 7.97 12.68 -45.25
N PRO A 216 7.19 13.68 -44.80
CA PRO A 216 6.62 13.69 -43.44
C PRO A 216 5.74 12.49 -43.09
N SER A 217 4.99 11.97 -44.06
CA SER A 217 4.01 10.91 -43.88
C SER A 217 3.83 10.10 -45.16
N ALA A 218 3.13 8.96 -45.07
CA ALA A 218 2.79 8.15 -46.23
C ALA A 218 1.76 8.82 -47.17
N ALA A 219 0.85 9.65 -46.66
CA ALA A 219 -0.15 10.34 -47.48
C ALA A 219 0.48 11.40 -48.40
N LEU A 220 1.54 12.04 -47.90
CA LEU A 220 2.20 13.19 -48.55
C LEU A 220 3.32 12.79 -49.53
N VAL A 221 3.56 11.49 -49.71
CA VAL A 221 4.53 10.96 -50.68
C VAL A 221 4.20 11.45 -52.10
N GLY A 222 5.21 12.00 -52.78
CA GLY A 222 5.09 12.60 -54.11
C GLY A 222 4.77 14.10 -54.10
N ASN A 223 4.44 14.72 -52.96
CA ASN A 223 4.26 16.17 -52.87
C ASN A 223 5.59 16.91 -53.05
N GLN A 224 5.70 17.73 -54.11
CA GLN A 224 6.94 18.41 -54.49
C GLN A 224 7.34 19.59 -53.58
N GLU A 225 6.49 19.99 -52.64
CA GLU A 225 6.82 21.02 -51.64
C GLU A 225 7.35 20.43 -50.33
N LEU A 226 7.12 19.13 -50.11
CA LEU A 226 7.43 18.42 -48.87
C LEU A 226 8.56 17.38 -48.99
N LEU A 227 9.09 17.15 -50.19
CA LEU A 227 10.21 16.21 -50.33
C LEU A 227 11.47 16.71 -49.62
N THR A 228 12.19 15.77 -49.02
CA THR A 228 13.58 15.94 -48.58
C THR A 228 14.45 14.98 -49.40
N PRO A 229 15.38 15.48 -50.23
CA PRO A 229 16.27 14.63 -51.02
C PRO A 229 17.14 13.74 -50.13
N LEU A 230 17.02 12.43 -50.29
CA LEU A 230 17.75 11.43 -49.48
C LEU A 230 19.11 11.08 -50.13
N THR A 231 19.92 12.09 -50.43
CA THR A 231 21.20 11.95 -51.15
C THR A 231 22.36 11.49 -50.27
N GLY A 232 22.21 11.53 -48.94
CA GLY A 232 23.21 11.12 -47.94
C GLY A 232 22.73 9.98 -47.06
N SER A 233 23.05 10.03 -45.76
CA SER A 233 22.44 9.14 -44.76
C SER A 233 21.00 9.58 -44.44
N LEU A 234 20.21 8.65 -43.90
CA LEU A 234 18.89 8.95 -43.34
C LEU A 234 18.98 9.92 -42.16
N ALA A 235 20.01 9.80 -41.32
CA ALA A 235 20.27 10.71 -40.21
C ALA A 235 20.48 12.16 -40.68
N ASP A 236 21.29 12.37 -41.73
CA ASP A 236 21.53 13.71 -42.29
C ASP A 236 20.25 14.33 -42.83
N ALA A 237 19.46 13.56 -43.60
CA ALA A 237 18.19 14.02 -44.15
C ALA A 237 17.16 14.28 -43.06
N TRP A 238 17.11 13.45 -42.02
CA TRP A 238 16.21 13.59 -40.88
C TRP A 238 16.51 14.86 -40.07
N HIS A 239 17.76 15.05 -39.66
CA HIS A 239 18.13 16.18 -38.81
C HIS A 239 18.11 17.52 -39.57
N ASN A 240 18.54 17.54 -40.84
CA ASN A 240 18.75 18.79 -41.58
C ASN A 240 17.63 19.14 -42.58
N SER A 241 16.53 18.38 -42.64
CA SER A 241 15.40 18.69 -43.52
C SER A 241 14.76 20.05 -43.17
N PRO A 242 14.67 21.01 -44.11
CA PRO A 242 13.90 22.24 -43.90
C PRO A 242 12.39 22.01 -43.80
N VAL A 243 11.89 20.84 -44.25
CA VAL A 243 10.47 20.47 -44.15
C VAL A 243 10.18 19.93 -42.76
N LEU A 244 10.96 18.94 -42.30
CA LEU A 244 10.79 18.38 -40.95
C LEU A 244 11.05 19.45 -39.88
N GLU A 245 12.03 20.33 -40.08
CA GLU A 245 12.29 21.46 -39.16
C GLU A 245 11.12 22.46 -39.08
N LYS A 246 10.32 22.63 -40.13
CA LYS A 246 9.07 23.41 -40.05
C LYS A 246 8.01 22.69 -39.22
N ILE A 247 7.89 21.37 -39.36
CA ILE A 247 6.93 20.58 -38.57
C ILE A 247 7.34 20.56 -37.09
N ARG A 248 8.63 20.37 -36.78
CA ARG A 248 9.16 20.43 -35.41
C ARG A 248 8.99 21.79 -34.72
N ARG A 249 8.73 22.85 -35.48
CA ARG A 249 8.44 24.21 -35.00
C ARG A 249 6.97 24.58 -35.11
N ALA A 250 6.14 23.75 -35.73
CA ALA A 250 4.70 23.96 -35.74
C ALA A 250 4.19 23.68 -34.32
N THR A 251 3.46 24.63 -33.78
CA THR A 251 2.81 24.51 -32.47
C THR A 251 1.41 25.09 -32.57
N ILE A 252 0.48 24.47 -31.88
CA ILE A 252 -0.89 24.94 -31.71
C ILE A 252 -1.01 25.90 -30.54
N ALA A 253 0.07 26.15 -29.77
CA ALA A 253 0.02 26.96 -28.55
C ALA A 253 -0.58 28.37 -28.78
N GLU A 254 -0.38 28.92 -29.97
CA GLU A 254 -0.89 30.23 -30.43
C GLU A 254 -2.36 30.20 -30.92
N PHE A 255 -3.01 29.04 -31.04
CA PHE A 255 -4.39 28.95 -31.52
C PHE A 255 -5.39 29.45 -30.46
N ASP A 256 -6.37 30.24 -30.89
CA ASP A 256 -7.47 30.75 -30.05
C ASP A 256 -8.63 29.74 -29.96
N ASP A 257 -8.27 28.50 -29.60
CA ASP A 257 -9.21 27.40 -29.34
C ASP A 257 -8.91 26.82 -27.93
N PRO A 258 -9.90 26.78 -27.00
CA PRO A 258 -9.71 26.16 -25.68
C PRO A 258 -9.48 24.64 -25.73
N LEU A 259 -9.81 23.96 -26.82
CA LEU A 259 -9.77 22.49 -26.96
C LEU A 259 -8.48 21.98 -27.62
N ARG A 260 -7.65 22.88 -28.16
CA ARG A 260 -6.47 22.56 -28.99
C ARG A 260 -5.56 21.46 -28.43
N TYR A 261 -5.22 21.50 -27.15
CA TYR A 261 -4.33 20.52 -26.52
C TYR A 261 -4.97 19.14 -26.25
N LEU A 262 -6.28 18.99 -26.49
CA LEU A 262 -7.01 17.72 -26.50
C LEU A 262 -7.16 17.14 -27.91
N THR A 263 -7.06 17.97 -28.95
CA THR A 263 -7.18 17.57 -30.37
C THR A 263 -5.84 17.55 -31.12
N GLY A 264 -4.77 18.08 -30.51
CA GLY A 264 -3.44 18.25 -31.12
C GLY A 264 -3.41 19.22 -32.31
N GLY A 265 -4.52 19.89 -32.62
CA GLY A 265 -4.70 20.67 -33.85
C GLY A 265 -5.15 19.85 -35.07
N GLY A 266 -5.62 18.61 -34.88
CA GLY A 266 -6.09 17.74 -35.96
C GLY A 266 -4.99 16.98 -36.68
N ASP A 267 -5.33 16.36 -37.82
CA ASP A 267 -4.39 15.59 -38.63
C ASP A 267 -3.49 16.50 -39.50
N LEU A 268 -2.20 16.14 -39.56
CA LEU A 268 -1.19 16.89 -40.31
C LEU A 268 -1.36 16.74 -41.82
N ASP A 269 -1.76 15.56 -42.31
CA ASP A 269 -1.93 15.30 -43.74
C ASP A 269 -3.14 16.07 -44.27
N HIS A 270 -4.27 16.00 -43.57
CA HIS A 270 -5.48 16.75 -43.87
C HIS A 270 -5.27 18.27 -43.75
N SER A 271 -4.60 18.76 -42.70
CA SER A 271 -4.24 20.17 -42.56
C SER A 271 -3.40 20.66 -43.74
N TRP A 272 -2.39 19.88 -44.17
CA TRP A 272 -1.54 20.30 -45.28
C TRP A 272 -2.30 20.30 -46.62
N ILE A 273 -3.10 19.25 -46.88
CA ILE A 273 -3.84 19.09 -48.13
C ILE A 273 -4.94 20.15 -48.27
N HIS A 274 -5.61 20.53 -47.18
CA HIS A 274 -6.71 21.50 -47.19
C HIS A 274 -6.24 22.96 -47.03
N GLY A 275 -5.33 23.24 -46.11
CA GLY A 275 -4.91 24.60 -45.73
C GLY A 275 -3.47 24.98 -46.04
N GLY A 276 -2.61 24.04 -46.46
CA GLY A 276 -1.17 24.29 -46.65
C GLY A 276 -0.42 24.58 -45.34
N GLN A 277 -0.94 24.11 -44.21
CA GLN A 277 -0.37 24.25 -42.86
C GLN A 277 -0.25 22.87 -42.20
N PHE A 278 0.60 22.72 -41.19
CA PHE A 278 0.82 21.42 -40.54
C PHE A 278 -0.15 21.10 -39.38
N SER A 279 -1.02 22.03 -39.03
CA SER A 279 -2.06 21.90 -37.99
C SER A 279 -3.18 22.92 -38.21
N GLY A 280 -4.30 22.76 -37.49
CA GLY A 280 -5.37 23.76 -37.35
C GLY A 280 -6.26 23.98 -38.58
N THR A 281 -6.01 23.25 -39.67
CA THR A 281 -6.73 23.41 -40.94
C THR A 281 -7.35 22.11 -41.44
N ASP A 282 -7.32 21.04 -40.64
CA ASP A 282 -8.01 19.78 -40.89
C ASP A 282 -9.54 19.97 -40.97
N PRO A 283 -10.20 19.66 -42.11
CA PRO A 283 -11.66 19.73 -42.26
C PRO A 283 -12.43 18.73 -41.36
N TYR A 284 -11.76 17.73 -40.76
CA TYR A 284 -12.34 16.80 -39.80
C TYR A 284 -12.14 17.20 -38.34
N LEU A 285 -11.46 18.31 -38.03
CA LEU A 285 -11.31 18.82 -36.66
C LEU A 285 -12.66 18.97 -35.92
N PRO A 286 -13.76 19.48 -36.53
CA PRO A 286 -15.07 19.53 -35.89
C PRO A 286 -15.69 18.14 -35.62
N LEU A 287 -15.30 17.10 -36.37
CA LEU A 287 -15.72 15.72 -36.08
C LEU A 287 -15.02 15.20 -34.82
N TYR A 288 -13.73 15.51 -34.62
CA TYR A 288 -13.02 15.18 -33.39
C TYR A 288 -13.63 15.87 -32.17
N GLU A 289 -14.02 17.15 -32.30
CA GLU A 289 -14.75 17.88 -31.26
C GLU A 289 -16.08 17.20 -30.91
N GLN A 290 -16.90 16.82 -31.91
CA GLN A 290 -18.16 16.11 -31.68
C GLN A 290 -17.95 14.75 -30.99
N ILE A 291 -16.95 13.98 -31.41
CA ILE A 291 -16.57 12.70 -30.78
C ILE A 291 -16.09 12.92 -29.34
N MET A 292 -15.28 13.96 -29.10
CA MET A 292 -14.78 14.30 -27.77
C MET A 292 -15.90 14.69 -26.81
N PHE A 293 -16.81 15.59 -27.21
CA PHE A 293 -17.93 15.96 -26.35
C PHE A 293 -18.85 14.78 -26.05
N TRP A 294 -19.08 13.90 -27.03
CA TRP A 294 -19.81 12.65 -26.83
C TRP A 294 -19.12 11.70 -25.86
N LEU A 295 -17.80 11.53 -25.97
CA LEU A 295 -16.99 10.74 -25.03
C LEU A 295 -17.05 11.31 -23.61
N ILE A 296 -16.79 12.61 -23.44
CA ILE A 296 -16.84 13.28 -22.14
C ILE A 296 -18.22 13.14 -21.50
N GLN A 297 -19.30 13.38 -22.27
CA GLN A 297 -20.66 13.20 -21.79
C GLN A 297 -20.94 11.75 -21.40
N ARG A 298 -20.49 10.78 -22.20
CA ARG A 298 -20.71 9.37 -21.92
C ARG A 298 -20.02 8.94 -20.63
N GLU A 299 -18.73 9.20 -20.47
CA GLU A 299 -17.99 8.85 -19.25
C GLU A 299 -18.56 9.59 -18.01
N ALA A 300 -18.96 10.87 -18.15
CA ALA A 300 -19.63 11.63 -17.10
C ALA A 300 -20.89 10.96 -16.53
N THR A 301 -21.64 10.25 -17.39
CA THR A 301 -22.91 9.58 -17.06
C THR A 301 -22.76 8.12 -16.58
N ARG A 302 -21.58 7.52 -16.64
CA ARG A 302 -21.36 6.13 -16.17
C ARG A 302 -21.40 5.99 -14.65
N HIS A 303 -21.13 7.07 -13.92
CA HIS A 303 -21.10 7.08 -12.46
C HIS A 303 -22.41 7.63 -11.90
N ALA A 304 -22.92 6.99 -10.85
CA ALA A 304 -24.18 7.38 -10.21
C ALA A 304 -24.20 8.86 -9.80
N GLU A 305 -25.35 9.49 -9.93
CA GLU A 305 -25.60 10.78 -9.27
C GLU A 305 -25.74 10.54 -7.77
N LEU A 306 -25.06 11.35 -6.96
CA LEU A 306 -25.17 11.29 -5.50
C LEU A 306 -26.56 11.78 -5.08
N GLU A 307 -27.24 11.03 -4.21
CA GLU A 307 -28.52 11.46 -3.61
C GLU A 307 -28.37 12.71 -2.72
N GLN A 308 -27.14 13.05 -2.32
CA GLN A 308 -26.80 14.25 -1.57
C GLN A 308 -25.94 15.22 -2.40
N PRO A 309 -26.03 16.55 -2.17
CA PRO A 309 -25.20 17.52 -2.86
C PRO A 309 -23.70 17.33 -2.55
N GLY A 310 -22.95 16.83 -3.53
CA GLY A 310 -21.49 16.67 -3.48
C GLY A 310 -20.78 17.52 -4.54
N LEU A 311 -19.51 17.86 -4.28
CA LEU A 311 -18.63 18.44 -5.29
C LEU A 311 -17.86 17.32 -5.98
N ARG A 312 -18.22 17.00 -7.23
CA ARG A 312 -17.44 16.08 -8.06
C ARG A 312 -16.08 16.73 -8.36
N LEU A 313 -15.00 16.19 -7.80
CA LEU A 313 -13.68 16.87 -7.80
C LEU A 313 -12.95 16.75 -9.13
N LYS A 314 -13.16 15.63 -9.84
CA LYS A 314 -12.60 15.33 -11.16
C LYS A 314 -13.64 14.63 -12.02
N MET A 315 -13.42 14.64 -13.34
CA MET A 315 -14.29 13.99 -14.32
C MET A 315 -13.54 12.85 -14.97
N GLY A 316 -14.11 11.64 -14.95
CA GLY A 316 -13.62 10.52 -15.77
C GLY A 316 -12.13 10.23 -15.63
N ASP A 317 -11.64 10.04 -14.40
CA ASP A 317 -10.27 9.56 -14.08
C ASP A 317 -10.03 8.15 -14.65
N ILE A 318 -9.92 8.07 -15.98
CA ILE A 318 -9.59 6.90 -16.78
C ILE A 318 -8.17 7.13 -17.28
N LEU A 319 -7.19 6.49 -16.65
CA LEU A 319 -5.79 6.56 -17.08
C LEU A 319 -5.56 5.57 -18.23
N GLU A 320 -5.91 6.00 -19.44
CA GLU A 320 -5.37 5.39 -20.64
C GLU A 320 -3.89 5.77 -20.78
N SER A 321 -3.05 4.80 -21.15
CA SER A 321 -1.62 5.05 -21.36
C SER A 321 -1.46 5.75 -22.71
N CYS A 322 -1.17 7.05 -22.70
CA CYS A 322 -0.55 7.70 -23.84
C CYS A 322 0.94 7.31 -23.85
N GLY A 323 1.48 6.81 -24.97
CA GLY A 323 2.90 6.48 -25.11
C GLY A 323 3.89 7.67 -25.01
N ALA A 324 3.41 8.87 -24.69
CA ALA A 324 4.22 10.07 -24.59
C ALA A 324 5.17 10.05 -23.38
N HIS A 325 6.48 10.05 -23.62
CA HIS A 325 7.49 10.01 -22.55
C HIS A 325 7.73 11.36 -21.83
N GLY A 326 6.76 12.28 -21.80
CA GLY A 326 6.93 13.63 -21.28
C GLY A 326 5.65 14.46 -21.14
N GLN A 327 5.82 15.77 -20.92
CA GLN A 327 4.72 16.73 -20.77
C GLN A 327 3.99 17.04 -22.09
N VAL A 328 4.72 17.01 -23.20
CA VAL A 328 4.18 17.23 -24.55
C VAL A 328 4.10 15.89 -25.27
N ALA A 329 2.93 15.63 -25.85
CA ALA A 329 2.60 14.49 -26.68
C ALA A 329 2.34 14.95 -28.12
N LEU A 330 2.47 14.05 -29.09
CA LEU A 330 2.33 14.34 -30.51
C LEU A 330 1.26 13.43 -31.13
N THR A 331 0.48 13.95 -32.09
CA THR A 331 -0.55 13.16 -32.78
C THR A 331 0.02 12.34 -33.95
N HIS A 332 -0.54 11.15 -34.16
CA HIS A 332 -0.22 10.33 -35.34
C HIS A 332 -0.98 10.80 -36.58
N ALA A 333 -0.39 10.57 -37.75
CA ALA A 333 -1.04 10.82 -39.03
C ALA A 333 -2.11 9.76 -39.35
N ASN A 334 -3.27 10.20 -39.85
CA ASN A 334 -4.45 9.40 -40.18
C ASN A 334 -4.15 8.11 -41.00
N CYS A 335 -3.13 8.17 -41.86
CA CYS A 335 -2.73 7.07 -42.74
C CYS A 335 -1.97 5.91 -42.07
N LEU A 336 -1.40 6.08 -40.88
CA LEU A 336 -0.73 5.00 -40.16
C LEU A 336 -1.25 4.95 -38.72
N LEU A 337 -1.93 3.87 -38.40
CA LEU A 337 -2.37 3.58 -37.04
C LEU A 337 -1.17 3.58 -36.08
N ALA A 338 -1.37 4.13 -34.89
CA ALA A 338 -0.59 3.69 -33.74
C ALA A 338 -0.76 2.16 -33.66
N ILE A 339 0.33 1.40 -33.83
CA ILE A 339 0.29 -0.04 -33.53
C ILE A 339 -0.13 -0.13 -32.09
N ALA A 340 -1.31 -0.71 -31.83
CA ALA A 340 -1.98 -0.75 -30.54
C ALA A 340 -0.96 -0.66 -29.40
N GLU A 341 -0.79 0.55 -28.87
CA GLU A 341 0.21 0.78 -27.83
C GLU A 341 -0.13 -0.18 -26.69
N GLN A 342 0.88 -0.53 -25.89
CA GLN A 342 0.58 -1.39 -24.75
C GLN A 342 -0.39 -0.63 -23.86
N ASN A 343 -1.68 -1.02 -23.89
CA ASN A 343 -2.70 -0.57 -22.93
C ASN A 343 -2.06 -0.54 -21.54
N SER A 344 -2.46 0.39 -20.68
CA SER A 344 -1.94 0.48 -19.29
C SER A 344 -1.87 -0.91 -18.61
N ARG A 345 -2.90 -1.74 -18.82
CA ARG A 345 -2.96 -3.15 -18.42
C ARG A 345 -1.81 -4.03 -18.95
N SER A 346 -1.38 -3.90 -20.22
CA SER A 346 -0.24 -4.66 -20.77
C SER A 346 1.11 -4.15 -20.29
N VAL A 347 1.31 -2.84 -20.10
CA VAL A 347 2.55 -2.29 -19.50
C VAL A 347 2.73 -2.85 -18.09
N VAL A 348 1.71 -2.70 -17.24
CA VAL A 348 1.70 -3.23 -15.87
C VAL A 348 1.86 -4.76 -15.88
N LYS A 349 1.13 -5.48 -16.76
CA LYS A 349 1.27 -6.94 -16.89
C LYS A 349 2.69 -7.36 -17.26
N ASN A 350 3.34 -6.67 -18.19
CA ASN A 350 4.71 -6.98 -18.60
C ASN A 350 5.71 -6.72 -17.46
N TYR A 351 5.62 -5.55 -16.80
CA TYR A 351 6.44 -5.20 -15.66
C TYR A 351 6.38 -6.27 -14.55
N TYR A 352 5.16 -6.61 -14.09
CA TYR A 352 4.98 -7.58 -13.01
C TYR A 352 5.14 -9.05 -13.44
N SER A 353 5.00 -9.38 -14.73
CA SER A 353 5.32 -10.74 -15.23
C SER A 353 6.84 -10.99 -15.22
N VAL A 354 7.66 -9.99 -15.55
CA VAL A 354 9.12 -10.07 -15.40
C VAL A 354 9.50 -10.16 -13.92
N ALA A 355 8.87 -9.33 -13.07
CA ALA A 355 9.05 -9.36 -11.62
C ALA A 355 8.63 -10.69 -10.94
N ALA A 356 7.77 -11.49 -11.58
CA ALA A 356 7.43 -12.81 -11.09
C ALA A 356 8.63 -13.77 -11.17
N THR A 357 9.48 -13.63 -12.19
CA THR A 357 10.67 -14.45 -12.43
C THR A 357 11.97 -13.87 -11.89
N ASP A 358 12.10 -12.54 -11.85
CA ASP A 358 13.29 -11.84 -11.36
C ASP A 358 12.91 -10.92 -10.19
N THR A 359 13.39 -11.24 -8.99
CA THR A 359 13.04 -10.49 -7.78
C THR A 359 13.91 -9.23 -7.68
N LYS A 360 13.43 -8.12 -8.25
CA LYS A 360 14.03 -6.78 -8.01
C LYS A 360 14.05 -6.50 -6.50
N GLU A 361 15.23 -6.51 -5.89
CA GLU A 361 15.42 -6.24 -4.45
C GLU A 361 15.34 -4.73 -4.13
N ASP A 362 15.32 -3.87 -5.15
CA ASP A 362 15.37 -2.41 -5.01
C ASP A 362 14.03 -1.76 -4.54
N ILE A 363 12.91 -2.50 -4.59
CA ILE A 363 11.54 -1.98 -4.32
C ILE A 363 10.85 -2.80 -3.21
N LEU A 364 11.57 -3.17 -2.16
CA LEU A 364 11.01 -3.96 -1.06
C LEU A 364 9.95 -3.19 -0.26
N ASN A 365 8.84 -3.87 0.08
CA ASN A 365 7.86 -3.34 1.01
C ASN A 365 8.51 -3.09 2.39
N PRO A 366 8.38 -1.87 2.97
CA PRO A 366 9.07 -1.50 4.20
C PRO A 366 8.55 -2.21 5.47
N VAL A 367 7.42 -2.92 5.40
CA VAL A 367 6.79 -3.54 6.57
C VAL A 367 7.45 -4.87 6.95
N CYS A 368 7.78 -4.98 8.25
CA CYS A 368 8.19 -6.22 8.89
C CYS A 368 7.08 -6.80 9.76
N TYR A 369 6.46 -7.87 9.28
CA TYR A 369 5.56 -8.72 10.06
C TYR A 369 6.28 -9.35 11.25
N ALA A 370 5.61 -9.45 12.40
CA ALA A 370 6.12 -10.19 13.54
C ALA A 370 6.02 -11.70 13.31
N ASP A 371 6.93 -12.50 13.88
CA ASP A 371 6.97 -13.96 13.69
C ASP A 371 5.63 -14.65 14.02
N GLN A 372 4.86 -14.10 14.95
CA GLN A 372 3.55 -14.63 15.30
C GLN A 372 2.56 -14.61 14.10
N ASP A 373 2.67 -13.63 13.19
CA ASP A 373 1.74 -13.40 12.09
C ASP A 373 2.12 -14.17 10.82
N ILE A 374 3.38 -14.59 10.70
CA ILE A 374 3.94 -15.26 9.50
C ILE A 374 4.49 -16.67 9.77
N SER A 375 4.52 -17.13 11.03
CA SER A 375 5.05 -18.44 11.42
C SER A 375 4.37 -19.63 10.74
N HIS A 376 3.06 -19.54 10.46
CA HIS A 376 2.31 -20.56 9.72
C HIS A 376 2.55 -20.52 8.20
N ILE A 377 3.22 -19.49 7.68
CA ILE A 377 3.58 -19.34 6.27
C ILE A 377 4.96 -19.97 6.03
N PRO A 378 5.15 -20.87 5.05
CA PRO A 378 6.48 -21.38 4.70
C PRO A 378 7.39 -20.25 4.17
N GLU A 379 8.68 -20.29 4.53
CA GLU A 379 9.63 -19.19 4.29
C GLU A 379 9.70 -18.73 2.83
N LYS A 380 9.73 -19.66 1.87
CA LYS A 380 9.69 -19.39 0.42
C LYS A 380 8.48 -18.58 -0.07
N TYR A 381 7.39 -18.52 0.71
CA TYR A 381 6.18 -17.76 0.39
C TYR A 381 6.02 -16.49 1.24
N ARG A 382 7.02 -16.11 2.06
CA ARG A 382 7.02 -14.87 2.87
C ARG A 382 7.54 -13.63 2.14
N PHE A 383 7.73 -13.71 0.82
CA PHE A 383 8.33 -12.67 -0.01
C PHE A 383 7.49 -11.39 -0.05
N ARG A 384 8.11 -10.23 0.21
CA ARG A 384 7.46 -8.92 0.37
C ARG A 384 7.86 -7.94 -0.73
N GLY A 385 7.99 -8.44 -1.96
CA GLY A 385 8.73 -7.75 -3.02
C GLY A 385 8.17 -6.43 -3.51
N TYR A 386 6.89 -6.14 -3.25
CA TYR A 386 6.20 -4.95 -3.75
C TYR A 386 5.16 -4.52 -2.71
N GLY A 387 4.96 -3.22 -2.52
CA GLY A 387 3.99 -2.65 -1.59
C GLY A 387 4.52 -1.43 -0.83
N CYS A 388 3.62 -0.58 -0.35
CA CYS A 388 3.95 0.64 0.37
C CYS A 388 3.54 0.60 1.85
N GLY A 389 2.71 -0.34 2.26
CA GLY A 389 2.30 -0.53 3.66
C GLY A 389 1.96 -1.99 3.94
N SER A 390 1.03 -2.23 4.86
CA SER A 390 0.40 -3.55 5.02
C SER A 390 -0.97 -3.39 5.70
N PRO A 391 -2.06 -3.25 4.93
CA PRO A 391 -3.38 -2.97 5.49
C PRO A 391 -3.91 -4.12 6.36
N VAL A 392 -3.50 -5.38 6.14
CA VAL A 392 -3.94 -6.52 6.97
C VAL A 392 -3.64 -6.32 8.47
N LEU A 393 -2.58 -5.57 8.83
CA LEU A 393 -2.22 -5.26 10.21
C LEU A 393 -3.06 -4.14 10.82
N ASP A 394 -3.64 -3.26 9.99
CA ASP A 394 -4.42 -2.09 10.38
C ASP A 394 -5.93 -2.30 10.23
N ALA A 395 -6.36 -3.44 9.69
CA ALA A 395 -7.76 -3.67 9.31
C ALA A 395 -8.66 -4.24 10.42
N GLU A 396 -8.12 -4.50 11.61
CA GLU A 396 -8.87 -5.04 12.77
C GLU A 396 -9.71 -6.29 12.43
N ILE A 397 -9.09 -7.27 11.76
CA ILE A 397 -9.79 -8.46 11.23
C ILE A 397 -10.43 -9.29 12.34
N LYS A 398 -11.72 -9.61 12.18
CA LYS A 398 -12.52 -10.36 13.16
C LYS A 398 -12.72 -11.81 12.72
N THR A 399 -12.71 -12.72 13.70
CA THR A 399 -13.01 -14.15 13.46
C THR A 399 -14.38 -14.31 12.82
N GLY A 400 -14.44 -14.96 11.66
CA GLY A 400 -15.67 -15.15 10.88
C GLY A 400 -15.87 -14.19 9.71
N GLU A 401 -15.05 -13.14 9.55
CA GLU A 401 -15.13 -12.23 8.40
C GLU A 401 -14.74 -12.92 7.08
N THR A 402 -15.35 -12.47 5.99
CA THR A 402 -14.92 -12.71 4.61
C THR A 402 -14.06 -11.54 4.18
N VAL A 403 -12.77 -11.81 3.99
CA VAL A 403 -11.74 -10.84 3.64
C VAL A 403 -11.33 -11.06 2.19
N VAL A 404 -11.24 -9.98 1.40
CA VAL A 404 -10.68 -9.99 0.05
C VAL A 404 -9.39 -9.19 0.04
N ASP A 405 -8.38 -9.65 -0.68
CA ASP A 405 -7.14 -8.90 -0.96
C ASP A 405 -7.02 -8.67 -2.46
N LEU A 406 -6.95 -7.40 -2.87
CA LEU A 406 -6.87 -6.99 -4.26
C LEU A 406 -5.43 -6.75 -4.68
N GLY A 407 -5.00 -7.38 -5.77
CA GLY A 407 -3.59 -7.40 -6.16
C GLY A 407 -2.76 -8.34 -5.29
N SER A 408 -3.35 -9.46 -4.85
CA SER A 408 -2.79 -10.33 -3.81
C SER A 408 -1.43 -10.97 -4.15
N GLY A 409 -0.98 -10.93 -5.41
CA GLY A 409 0.36 -11.33 -5.82
C GLY A 409 0.70 -12.76 -5.41
N ARG A 410 1.74 -12.93 -4.56
CA ARG A 410 2.16 -14.24 -4.03
C ARG A 410 1.38 -14.69 -2.78
N GLY A 411 0.38 -13.93 -2.35
CA GLY A 411 -0.64 -14.32 -1.36
C GLY A 411 -0.32 -14.00 0.11
N VAL A 412 0.69 -13.20 0.44
CA VAL A 412 1.16 -13.01 1.83
C VAL A 412 0.06 -12.47 2.76
N GLU A 413 -0.64 -11.39 2.38
CA GLU A 413 -1.68 -10.81 3.24
C GLU A 413 -2.89 -11.75 3.38
N ILE A 414 -3.23 -12.51 2.33
CA ILE A 414 -4.22 -13.59 2.38
C ILE A 414 -3.83 -14.71 3.37
N TYR A 415 -2.57 -15.11 3.45
CA TYR A 415 -2.16 -16.11 4.43
C TYR A 415 -2.23 -15.58 5.87
N ILE A 416 -1.99 -14.27 6.08
CA ILE A 416 -2.12 -13.62 7.38
C ILE A 416 -3.61 -13.53 7.77
N SER A 417 -4.45 -12.99 6.89
CA SER A 417 -5.89 -12.85 7.13
C SER A 417 -6.57 -14.20 7.35
N ALA A 418 -6.17 -15.25 6.63
CA ALA A 418 -6.71 -16.60 6.78
C ALA A 418 -6.58 -17.16 8.21
N ARG A 419 -5.52 -16.79 8.94
CA ARG A 419 -5.37 -17.13 10.35
C ARG A 419 -6.30 -16.29 11.24
N LEU A 420 -6.40 -14.98 10.97
CA LEU A 420 -7.17 -14.03 11.77
C LEU A 420 -8.69 -14.27 11.66
N VAL A 421 -9.22 -14.52 10.47
CA VAL A 421 -10.63 -14.87 10.26
C VAL A 421 -10.97 -16.27 10.79
N GLY A 422 -9.98 -17.16 10.84
CA GLY A 422 -10.11 -18.53 11.33
C GLY A 422 -11.09 -19.41 10.55
N ARG A 423 -11.42 -20.57 11.13
CA ARG A 423 -12.22 -21.65 10.51
C ARG A 423 -13.61 -21.29 9.98
N LYS A 424 -14.18 -20.16 10.41
CA LYS A 424 -15.55 -19.74 10.06
C LYS A 424 -15.60 -18.59 9.06
N GLY A 425 -14.48 -17.90 8.85
CA GLY A 425 -14.38 -16.85 7.84
C GLY A 425 -13.69 -17.36 6.57
N ALA A 426 -13.39 -16.44 5.65
CA ALA A 426 -12.74 -16.73 4.38
C ALA A 426 -11.73 -15.64 4.01
N SER A 427 -10.72 -15.99 3.22
CA SER A 427 -9.72 -15.07 2.67
C SER A 427 -9.54 -15.35 1.19
N ILE A 428 -9.90 -14.37 0.35
CA ILE A 428 -9.98 -14.50 -1.10
C ILE A 428 -9.00 -13.52 -1.75
N GLY A 429 -7.92 -14.03 -2.36
CA GLY A 429 -7.00 -13.20 -3.13
C GLY A 429 -7.49 -13.00 -4.57
N VAL A 430 -7.45 -11.78 -5.08
CA VAL A 430 -7.72 -11.46 -6.50
C VAL A 430 -6.44 -10.93 -7.14
N ASP A 431 -6.09 -11.45 -8.31
CA ASP A 431 -4.96 -10.98 -9.13
C ASP A 431 -5.24 -11.23 -10.62
N MET A 432 -4.60 -10.47 -11.52
CA MET A 432 -4.75 -10.65 -12.97
C MET A 432 -3.70 -11.60 -13.58
N LEU A 433 -2.61 -11.90 -12.86
CA LEU A 433 -1.43 -12.59 -13.37
C LEU A 433 -1.45 -14.09 -13.04
N ASP A 434 -1.57 -14.93 -14.07
CA ASP A 434 -1.46 -16.39 -13.92
C ASP A 434 -0.17 -16.84 -13.21
N PRO A 435 1.03 -16.25 -13.45
CA PRO A 435 2.24 -16.61 -12.71
C PRO A 435 2.15 -16.34 -11.20
N MET A 436 1.51 -15.24 -10.78
CA MET A 436 1.36 -14.88 -9.37
C MET A 436 0.36 -15.83 -8.68
N LEU A 437 -0.82 -16.01 -9.27
CA LEU A 437 -1.86 -16.93 -8.78
C LEU A 437 -1.33 -18.37 -8.64
N ASN A 438 -0.51 -18.84 -9.59
CA ASN A 438 0.11 -20.17 -9.52
C ASN A 438 1.08 -20.33 -8.34
N ILE A 439 1.82 -19.28 -7.98
CA ILE A 439 2.69 -19.28 -6.78
C ILE A 439 1.82 -19.22 -5.52
N ALA A 440 0.76 -18.41 -5.54
CA ALA A 440 -0.14 -18.21 -4.41
C ALA A 440 -0.93 -19.48 -4.03
N GLU A 441 -1.50 -20.22 -4.98
CA GLU A 441 -2.16 -21.49 -4.69
C GLU A 441 -1.20 -22.56 -4.16
N GLN A 442 0.06 -22.58 -4.62
CA GLN A 442 1.08 -23.48 -4.04
C GLN A 442 1.37 -23.13 -2.57
N GLY A 443 1.47 -21.84 -2.24
CA GLY A 443 1.59 -21.38 -0.86
C GLY A 443 0.37 -21.70 -0.01
N ALA A 444 -0.83 -21.52 -0.58
CA ALA A 444 -2.10 -21.84 0.07
C ALA A 444 -2.19 -23.31 0.49
N VAL A 445 -1.74 -24.26 -0.32
CA VAL A 445 -1.74 -25.70 0.04
C VAL A 445 -0.92 -25.96 1.32
N GLU A 446 0.26 -25.36 1.45
CA GLU A 446 1.10 -25.51 2.64
C GLU A 446 0.56 -24.74 3.85
N VAL A 447 0.00 -23.54 3.64
CA VAL A 447 -0.63 -22.74 4.71
C VAL A 447 -1.90 -23.42 5.25
N ARG A 448 -2.80 -23.92 4.40
CA ARG A 448 -3.99 -24.71 4.77
C ARG A 448 -3.61 -25.91 5.64
N LYS A 449 -2.47 -26.57 5.32
CA LYS A 449 -1.91 -27.69 6.10
C LYS A 449 -1.41 -27.23 7.48
N ASN A 450 -0.70 -26.10 7.55
CA ASN A 450 -0.15 -25.57 8.81
C ASN A 450 -1.25 -25.03 9.75
N LEU A 451 -2.31 -24.43 9.20
CA LEU A 451 -3.47 -23.95 9.96
C LEU A 451 -4.43 -25.09 10.35
N GLY A 452 -4.45 -26.19 9.59
CA GLY A 452 -5.34 -27.33 9.84
C GLY A 452 -6.80 -27.05 9.52
N PHE A 453 -7.05 -26.19 8.51
CA PHE A 453 -8.36 -25.92 7.91
C PHE A 453 -8.20 -25.26 6.54
N ASN A 454 -9.27 -25.24 5.74
CA ASN A 454 -9.29 -24.58 4.43
C ASN A 454 -10.28 -23.42 4.42
N ASN A 455 -9.76 -22.20 4.26
CA ASN A 455 -10.50 -20.96 4.14
C ASN A 455 -9.81 -19.95 3.21
N ILE A 456 -8.89 -20.41 2.36
CA ILE A 456 -8.13 -19.60 1.39
C ILE A 456 -8.63 -19.95 -0.01
N GLU A 457 -8.85 -18.93 -0.84
CA GLU A 457 -9.17 -19.06 -2.27
C GLU A 457 -8.41 -17.99 -3.07
N PHE A 458 -7.96 -18.30 -4.29
CA PHE A 458 -7.45 -17.31 -5.23
C PHE A 458 -8.30 -17.27 -6.50
N ARG A 459 -8.63 -16.06 -6.97
CA ARG A 459 -9.44 -15.82 -8.17
C ARG A 459 -8.70 -14.94 -9.16
N LYS A 460 -8.84 -15.24 -10.44
CA LYS A 460 -8.39 -14.36 -11.52
C LYS A 460 -9.43 -13.27 -11.77
N GLY A 461 -9.00 -12.01 -11.79
CA GLY A 461 -9.88 -10.88 -12.04
C GLY A 461 -9.13 -9.57 -12.31
N TYR A 462 -9.87 -8.55 -12.72
CA TYR A 462 -9.38 -7.18 -12.83
C TYR A 462 -9.98 -6.32 -11.71
N LEU A 463 -9.32 -5.23 -11.32
CA LEU A 463 -9.85 -4.35 -10.27
C LEU A 463 -11.19 -3.72 -10.67
N GLU A 464 -11.37 -3.46 -11.96
CA GLU A 464 -12.57 -2.84 -12.54
C GLU A 464 -13.70 -3.87 -12.84
N GLU A 465 -13.48 -5.17 -12.61
CA GLU A 465 -14.45 -6.24 -12.83
C GLU A 465 -14.12 -7.40 -11.85
N LEU A 466 -14.60 -7.27 -10.61
CA LEU A 466 -14.23 -8.20 -9.54
C LEU A 466 -15.03 -9.51 -9.65
N PRO A 467 -14.38 -10.70 -9.53
CA PRO A 467 -15.03 -12.01 -9.58
C PRO A 467 -15.72 -12.33 -8.23
N LEU A 468 -16.59 -11.41 -7.79
CA LEU A 468 -17.25 -11.37 -6.48
C LEU A 468 -18.72 -10.99 -6.66
N GLU A 469 -19.59 -11.67 -5.93
CA GLU A 469 -21.02 -11.34 -5.87
C GLU A 469 -21.24 -10.08 -4.99
N SER A 470 -22.29 -9.32 -5.29
CA SER A 470 -22.63 -8.11 -4.52
C SER A 470 -22.99 -8.43 -3.07
N ASP A 471 -22.62 -7.54 -2.14
CA ASP A 471 -22.93 -7.66 -0.71
C ASP A 471 -22.46 -8.99 -0.05
N THR A 472 -21.28 -9.50 -0.43
CA THR A 472 -20.73 -10.77 0.11
C THR A 472 -19.48 -10.62 0.98
N VAL A 473 -18.77 -9.50 0.89
CA VAL A 473 -17.47 -9.27 1.56
C VAL A 473 -17.63 -8.42 2.82
N ASP A 474 -16.93 -8.74 3.91
CA ASP A 474 -16.95 -7.94 5.14
C ASP A 474 -15.80 -6.90 5.17
N LEU A 475 -14.66 -7.25 4.59
CA LEU A 475 -13.46 -6.42 4.52
C LEU A 475 -12.74 -6.58 3.16
N VAL A 476 -12.40 -5.47 2.52
CA VAL A 476 -11.49 -5.43 1.36
C VAL A 476 -10.14 -4.83 1.75
N LEU A 477 -9.07 -5.50 1.37
CA LEU A 477 -7.67 -5.07 1.49
C LEU A 477 -7.09 -4.76 0.10
N SER A 478 -6.12 -3.84 0.05
CA SER A 478 -5.32 -3.54 -1.14
C SER A 478 -4.02 -2.86 -0.72
N ASN A 479 -2.90 -3.28 -1.31
CA ASN A 479 -1.57 -2.74 -1.00
C ASN A 479 -0.87 -2.30 -2.28
N CYS A 480 -0.88 -0.99 -2.54
CA CYS A 480 -0.16 -0.37 -3.64
C CYS A 480 -0.57 -0.91 -5.03
N VAL A 481 -1.87 -1.05 -5.30
CA VAL A 481 -2.39 -1.44 -6.63
C VAL A 481 -3.54 -0.58 -7.16
N MET A 482 -4.17 0.29 -6.36
CA MET A 482 -5.23 1.15 -6.88
C MET A 482 -4.67 2.17 -7.86
N ASN A 483 -3.42 2.62 -7.64
CA ASN A 483 -2.72 3.51 -8.57
C ASN A 483 -2.49 2.89 -9.96
N LEU A 484 -2.40 1.55 -10.07
CA LEU A 484 -2.26 0.80 -11.32
C LEU A 484 -3.57 0.65 -12.10
N SER A 485 -4.72 0.86 -11.46
CA SER A 485 -6.03 0.80 -12.12
C SER A 485 -6.18 1.92 -13.14
N ALA A 486 -6.68 1.57 -14.32
CA ALA A 486 -7.00 2.52 -15.38
C ALA A 486 -8.26 3.31 -15.00
N ASP A 487 -9.36 2.63 -14.66
CA ASP A 487 -10.62 3.25 -14.21
C ASP A 487 -10.77 3.11 -12.69
N LYS A 488 -10.18 4.06 -11.96
CA LYS A 488 -10.20 4.05 -10.49
C LYS A 488 -11.61 4.18 -9.93
N ARG A 489 -12.52 4.90 -10.61
CA ARG A 489 -13.94 4.97 -10.23
C ARG A 489 -14.62 3.62 -10.36
N GLY A 490 -14.39 2.92 -11.47
CA GLY A 490 -14.84 1.54 -11.67
C GLY A 490 -14.34 0.60 -10.57
N ALA A 491 -13.05 0.67 -10.24
CA ALA A 491 -12.46 -0.15 -9.19
C ALA A 491 -13.07 0.12 -7.79
N PHE A 492 -13.21 1.38 -7.37
CA PHE A 492 -13.87 1.70 -6.09
C PHE A 492 -15.37 1.37 -6.08
N ALA A 493 -16.06 1.48 -7.22
CA ALA A 493 -17.45 1.05 -7.36
C ALA A 493 -17.60 -0.48 -7.21
N GLU A 494 -16.67 -1.28 -7.75
CA GLU A 494 -16.66 -2.74 -7.56
C GLU A 494 -16.34 -3.15 -6.11
N ILE A 495 -15.44 -2.43 -5.43
CA ILE A 495 -15.20 -2.58 -3.99
C ILE A 495 -16.49 -2.28 -3.22
N PHE A 496 -17.17 -1.17 -3.52
CA PHE A 496 -18.43 -0.80 -2.89
C PHE A 496 -19.54 -1.82 -3.16
N ARG A 497 -19.64 -2.35 -4.39
CA ARG A 497 -20.62 -3.37 -4.78
C ARG A 497 -20.42 -4.67 -3.99
N SER A 498 -19.19 -5.16 -3.91
CA SER A 498 -18.85 -6.46 -3.29
C SER A 498 -18.94 -6.45 -1.76
N LEU A 499 -18.68 -5.31 -1.11
CA LEU A 499 -18.85 -5.15 0.33
C LEU A 499 -20.32 -5.25 0.77
N LYS A 500 -20.57 -5.91 1.90
CA LYS A 500 -21.85 -5.91 2.64
C LYS A 500 -22.16 -4.52 3.20
N PRO A 501 -23.43 -4.19 3.49
CA PRO A 501 -23.77 -3.01 4.28
C PRO A 501 -23.05 -3.03 5.64
N GLY A 502 -22.34 -1.96 5.97
CA GLY A 502 -21.47 -1.89 7.16
C GLY A 502 -20.08 -2.54 7.02
N GLY A 503 -19.79 -3.18 5.89
CA GLY A 503 -18.45 -3.66 5.53
C GLY A 503 -17.49 -2.50 5.24
N ARG A 504 -16.18 -2.78 5.23
CA ARG A 504 -15.12 -1.76 5.12
C ARG A 504 -14.06 -2.08 4.08
N LEU A 505 -13.42 -1.05 3.53
CA LEU A 505 -12.11 -1.19 2.90
C LEU A 505 -11.03 -0.68 3.85
N VAL A 506 -9.84 -1.26 3.76
CA VAL A 506 -8.61 -0.77 4.39
C VAL A 506 -7.48 -0.94 3.39
N ILE A 507 -6.92 0.16 2.91
CA ILE A 507 -6.01 0.20 1.76
C ILE A 507 -4.76 0.98 2.14
N SER A 508 -3.59 0.49 1.76
CA SER A 508 -2.34 1.25 1.76
C SER A 508 -1.95 1.56 0.32
N ASP A 509 -1.91 2.83 -0.07
CA ASP A 509 -1.47 3.23 -1.42
C ASP A 509 -0.62 4.51 -1.39
N VAL A 510 -0.02 4.87 -2.53
CA VAL A 510 0.77 6.10 -2.67
C VAL A 510 -0.13 7.29 -3.02
N VAL A 511 0.04 8.40 -2.32
CA VAL A 511 -0.67 9.66 -2.55
C VAL A 511 0.29 10.85 -2.64
N CYS A 512 -0.18 11.93 -3.25
CA CYS A 512 0.49 13.23 -3.32
C CYS A 512 -0.39 14.34 -2.69
N GLU A 513 0.23 15.49 -2.37
CA GLU A 513 -0.47 16.68 -1.85
C GLU A 513 -0.75 17.74 -2.94
N GLU A 514 0.10 17.77 -3.97
CA GLU A 514 0.01 18.64 -5.15
C GLU A 514 -0.01 17.77 -6.42
N GLU A 515 -0.40 18.31 -7.57
CA GLU A 515 -0.39 17.52 -8.81
C GLU A 515 1.05 17.21 -9.24
N PRO A 516 1.40 15.93 -9.47
CA PRO A 516 2.62 15.59 -10.20
C PRO A 516 2.54 16.15 -11.62
N ASP A 517 3.67 16.61 -12.14
CA ASP A 517 3.79 17.02 -13.53
C ASP A 517 3.41 15.87 -14.50
N ALA A 518 2.90 16.20 -15.68
CA ALA A 518 2.52 15.22 -16.68
C ALA A 518 3.71 14.34 -17.10
N ALA A 519 4.94 14.87 -17.09
CA ALA A 519 6.13 14.07 -17.34
C ALA A 519 6.41 13.00 -16.26
N ILE A 520 5.81 13.10 -15.06
CA ILE A 520 5.78 12.04 -14.04
C ILE A 520 4.59 11.10 -14.29
N ARG A 521 3.42 11.64 -14.64
CA ARG A 521 2.19 10.86 -14.85
C ARG A 521 2.19 10.00 -16.12
N ASN A 522 2.97 10.37 -17.14
CA ASN A 522 3.09 9.65 -18.42
C ASN A 522 4.32 8.71 -18.46
N ASP A 523 5.09 8.61 -17.37
CA ASP A 523 6.28 7.77 -17.31
C ASP A 523 5.90 6.31 -16.99
N ALA A 524 6.12 5.42 -17.97
CA ALA A 524 5.73 4.02 -17.90
C ALA A 524 6.48 3.20 -16.81
N GLU A 525 7.69 3.60 -16.43
CA GLU A 525 8.39 2.96 -15.30
C GLU A 525 7.76 3.42 -13.98
N LEU A 526 7.52 4.72 -13.82
CA LEU A 526 6.82 5.28 -12.67
C LEU A 526 5.37 4.79 -12.55
N GLN A 527 4.73 4.39 -13.66
CA GLN A 527 3.44 3.72 -13.66
C GLN A 527 3.55 2.32 -13.04
N GLY A 528 4.53 1.51 -13.44
CA GLY A 528 4.81 0.20 -12.83
C GLY A 528 5.23 0.28 -11.35
N GLU A 529 5.76 1.41 -10.91
CA GLU A 529 6.11 1.69 -9.51
C GLU A 529 4.96 2.33 -8.68
N CYS A 530 3.73 2.40 -9.21
CA CYS A 530 2.57 3.00 -8.55
C CYS A 530 2.68 4.52 -8.23
N ILE A 531 3.66 5.21 -8.82
CA ILE A 531 3.90 6.65 -8.64
C ILE A 531 3.07 7.49 -9.62
N ALA A 532 3.13 7.17 -10.91
CA ALA A 532 2.50 7.98 -11.97
C ALA A 532 0.96 8.08 -11.81
N GLY A 533 0.35 6.98 -11.36
CA GLY A 533 -1.08 6.87 -11.10
C GLY A 533 -1.55 7.41 -9.75
N ALA A 534 -0.67 8.00 -8.93
CA ALA A 534 -1.04 8.51 -7.61
C ALA A 534 -2.07 9.65 -7.68
N LEU A 535 -3.03 9.58 -6.75
CA LEU A 535 -4.05 10.61 -6.55
C LEU A 535 -3.60 11.66 -5.55
N LEU A 536 -4.14 12.86 -5.69
CA LEU A 536 -4.12 13.83 -4.59
C LEU A 536 -4.91 13.26 -3.43
N GLN A 537 -4.43 13.47 -2.19
CA GLN A 537 -5.15 13.01 -1.00
C GLN A 537 -6.61 13.54 -0.99
N LYS A 538 -6.86 14.78 -1.40
CA LYS A 538 -8.22 15.34 -1.49
C LYS A 538 -9.11 14.61 -2.52
N ASP A 539 -8.53 14.21 -3.65
CA ASP A 539 -9.25 13.56 -4.74
C ASP A 539 -9.61 12.13 -4.37
N LEU A 540 -8.73 11.45 -3.63
CA LEU A 540 -9.00 10.13 -3.05
C LEU A 540 -10.20 10.17 -2.08
N ILE A 541 -10.32 11.20 -1.23
CA ILE A 541 -11.49 11.33 -0.34
C ILE A 541 -12.76 11.58 -1.17
N GLY A 542 -12.72 12.52 -2.12
CA GLY A 542 -13.86 12.79 -3.00
C GLY A 542 -14.28 11.56 -3.82
N LEU A 543 -13.32 10.75 -4.28
CA LEU A 543 -13.57 9.49 -5.00
C LEU A 543 -14.25 8.43 -4.13
N LEU A 544 -13.88 8.32 -2.85
CA LEU A 544 -14.53 7.43 -1.90
C LEU A 544 -15.97 7.88 -1.61
N GLU A 545 -16.17 9.19 -1.38
CA GLU A 545 -17.50 9.79 -1.18
C GLU A 545 -18.39 9.67 -2.44
N GLU A 546 -17.84 9.94 -3.64
CA GLU A 546 -18.49 9.74 -4.94
C GLU A 546 -18.91 8.28 -5.17
N SER A 547 -18.16 7.31 -4.64
CA SER A 547 -18.47 5.88 -4.70
C SER A 547 -19.51 5.44 -3.65
N GLY A 548 -19.96 6.35 -2.78
CA GLY A 548 -20.94 6.09 -1.73
C GLY A 548 -20.37 5.64 -0.38
N PHE A 549 -19.04 5.62 -0.21
CA PHE A 549 -18.43 5.32 1.09
C PHE A 549 -18.68 6.45 2.09
N VAL A 550 -18.76 6.08 3.37
CA VAL A 550 -18.88 6.99 4.52
C VAL A 550 -17.76 6.71 5.52
N ASP A 551 -17.59 7.63 6.48
CA ASP A 551 -16.64 7.47 7.61
C ASP A 551 -15.20 7.25 7.11
N VAL A 552 -14.75 8.04 6.13
CA VAL A 552 -13.41 7.91 5.55
C VAL A 552 -12.35 8.37 6.58
N ARG A 553 -11.32 7.54 6.80
CA ARG A 553 -10.28 7.77 7.81
C ARG A 553 -8.89 7.58 7.25
N LEU A 554 -7.97 8.42 7.73
CA LEU A 554 -6.54 8.33 7.47
C LEU A 554 -5.88 7.70 8.70
N LEU A 555 -5.45 6.44 8.59
CA LEU A 555 -4.93 5.66 9.72
C LEU A 555 -3.44 5.93 9.95
N LYS A 556 -2.64 5.91 8.88
CA LYS A 556 -1.19 6.13 8.93
C LYS A 556 -0.74 6.86 7.67
N ARG A 557 0.20 7.80 7.80
CA ARG A 557 0.87 8.44 6.68
C ARG A 557 2.35 8.62 6.97
N PHE A 558 3.21 8.34 5.99
CA PHE A 558 4.64 8.61 6.07
C PHE A 558 5.25 8.95 4.69
N PRO A 559 6.38 9.69 4.64
CA PRO A 559 7.09 9.96 3.39
C PRO A 559 7.52 8.65 2.71
N TYR A 560 7.27 8.52 1.42
CA TYR A 560 7.59 7.33 0.63
C TYR A 560 8.80 7.57 -0.28
N ARG A 561 8.67 8.48 -1.25
CA ARG A 561 9.74 8.84 -2.20
C ARG A 561 9.59 10.28 -2.68
N VAL A 562 10.66 10.90 -3.13
CA VAL A 562 10.62 12.15 -3.90
C VAL A 562 11.04 11.83 -5.34
N VAL A 563 10.28 12.29 -6.33
CA VAL A 563 10.54 12.05 -7.76
C VAL A 563 10.46 13.38 -8.50
N ARG A 564 11.56 13.79 -9.15
CA ARG A 564 11.67 15.10 -9.84
C ARG A 564 11.15 16.26 -8.96
N ASP A 565 11.69 16.34 -7.74
CA ASP A 565 11.32 17.27 -6.68
C ASP A 565 9.87 17.20 -6.15
N HIS A 566 9.04 16.28 -6.65
CA HIS A 566 7.68 16.06 -6.17
C HIS A 566 7.62 15.00 -5.04
N PRO A 567 7.06 15.31 -3.85
CA PRO A 567 6.99 14.38 -2.73
C PRO A 567 5.76 13.45 -2.77
N PHE A 568 6.00 12.15 -2.60
CA PHE A 568 4.99 11.11 -2.50
C PHE A 568 4.98 10.48 -1.10
N PHE A 569 3.79 10.08 -0.64
CA PHE A 569 3.55 9.55 0.70
C PHE A 569 2.84 8.21 0.62
N SER A 570 3.19 7.28 1.50
CA SER A 570 2.34 6.11 1.74
C SER A 570 1.23 6.52 2.70
N LEU A 571 -0.01 6.20 2.35
CA LEU A 571 -1.19 6.46 3.14
C LEU A 571 -1.98 5.16 3.33
N THR A 572 -2.10 4.71 4.58
CA THR A 572 -3.11 3.70 4.96
C THR A 572 -4.39 4.41 5.34
N PHE A 573 -5.49 4.09 4.66
CA PHE A 573 -6.81 4.67 4.88
C PHE A 573 -7.88 3.58 4.97
N ALA A 574 -9.01 3.92 5.58
CA ALA A 574 -10.18 3.06 5.71
C ALA A 574 -11.46 3.82 5.35
N ALA A 575 -12.47 3.11 4.83
CA ALA A 575 -13.78 3.67 4.53
C ALA A 575 -14.86 2.59 4.62
N TRP A 576 -16.11 2.96 4.93
CA TRP A 576 -17.19 2.01 5.21
C TRP A 576 -18.33 2.13 4.20
N LYS A 577 -18.89 1.00 3.78
CA LYS A 577 -20.18 0.97 3.08
C LYS A 577 -21.28 1.29 4.09
N PRO A 578 -22.22 2.21 3.79
CA PRO A 578 -23.36 2.49 4.67
C PRO A 578 -24.08 1.21 5.11
N GLY A 579 -24.49 1.17 6.38
CA GLY A 579 -25.23 0.06 6.96
C GLY A 579 -26.16 0.54 8.07
N GLU A 580 -27.11 -0.31 8.49
CA GLU A 580 -28.03 0.03 9.57
C GLU A 580 -27.29 0.17 10.91
N SER A 581 -27.05 1.41 11.30
CA SER A 581 -26.45 1.77 12.58
C SER A 581 -27.54 2.27 13.53
N LYS A 582 -27.70 1.62 14.69
CA LYS A 582 -28.63 2.07 15.73
C LYS A 582 -28.28 3.50 16.14
N LYS A 583 -29.26 4.39 16.23
CA LYS A 583 -29.01 5.73 16.77
C LYS A 583 -28.86 5.69 18.28
N VAL A 584 -27.78 6.28 18.79
CA VAL A 584 -27.47 6.43 20.21
C VAL A 584 -27.57 7.90 20.63
N PRO A 585 -27.98 8.18 21.87
CA PRO A 585 -28.01 9.54 22.37
C PRO A 585 -26.60 10.03 22.71
N VAL A 586 -26.27 11.25 22.26
CA VAL A 586 -24.99 11.91 22.56
C VAL A 586 -25.21 13.36 22.99
N ILE A 587 -24.26 13.92 23.73
CA ILE A 587 -24.14 15.36 23.98
C ILE A 587 -22.77 15.83 23.51
N TYR A 588 -22.70 16.80 22.61
CA TYR A 588 -21.42 17.39 22.22
C TYR A 588 -20.84 18.25 23.34
N ARG A 589 -19.53 18.12 23.58
CA ARG A 589 -18.81 18.77 24.68
C ARG A 589 -18.28 20.16 24.32
N GLY A 590 -18.28 20.53 23.04
CA GLY A 590 -17.52 21.68 22.53
C GLY A 590 -16.10 21.29 22.10
N PRO A 591 -15.18 22.26 21.89
CA PRO A 591 -15.30 23.68 22.20
C PRO A 591 -15.94 24.53 21.09
N LEU A 592 -16.23 23.96 19.91
CA LEU A 592 -16.83 24.70 18.80
C LEU A 592 -18.31 25.04 19.10
N PRO A 593 -18.88 26.12 18.55
CA PRO A 593 -20.28 26.49 18.78
C PRO A 593 -21.27 25.47 18.18
N GLN A 594 -20.83 24.74 17.16
CA GLN A 594 -21.52 23.60 16.57
C GLN A 594 -20.50 22.66 15.93
N LEU A 595 -20.80 21.37 15.87
CA LEU A 595 -20.05 20.38 15.11
C LEU A 595 -20.98 19.80 14.02
N PRO A 596 -20.77 20.15 12.73
CA PRO A 596 -21.45 19.48 11.64
C PRO A 596 -20.96 18.04 11.49
N LEU A 597 -21.88 17.15 11.16
CA LEU A 597 -21.61 15.73 10.89
C LEU A 597 -21.88 15.40 9.42
N ALA A 598 -21.27 14.33 8.92
CA ALA A 598 -21.37 13.91 7.52
C ALA A 598 -22.80 13.53 7.09
N ASP A 599 -23.70 13.19 8.02
CA ASP A 599 -25.11 12.91 7.74
C ASP A 599 -26.01 14.17 7.72
N GLY A 600 -25.39 15.37 7.77
CA GLY A 600 -26.09 16.66 7.84
C GLY A 600 -26.57 17.04 9.25
N THR A 601 -26.39 16.18 10.26
CA THR A 601 -26.73 16.50 11.65
C THR A 601 -25.76 17.55 12.21
N PHE A 602 -26.29 18.57 12.89
CA PHE A 602 -25.47 19.50 13.68
C PHE A 602 -25.56 19.14 15.16
N LEU A 603 -24.41 18.93 15.80
CA LEU A 603 -24.33 18.82 17.26
C LEU A 603 -24.04 20.18 17.87
N PHE A 604 -24.83 20.57 18.88
CA PHE A 604 -24.62 21.80 19.65
C PHE A 604 -24.15 21.46 21.06
N PRO A 605 -23.21 22.23 21.66
CA PRO A 605 -22.71 21.97 23.01
C PRO A 605 -23.84 21.87 24.04
N GLY A 606 -23.84 20.78 24.82
CA GLY A 606 -24.87 20.53 25.85
C GLY A 606 -26.23 20.04 25.34
N GLN A 607 -26.45 19.93 24.02
CA GLN A 607 -27.72 19.44 23.46
C GLN A 607 -27.70 17.93 23.22
N LYS A 608 -28.65 17.20 23.83
CA LYS A 608 -28.88 15.77 23.56
C LYS A 608 -29.36 15.58 22.12
N THR A 609 -28.62 14.83 21.33
CA THR A 609 -28.89 14.55 19.91
C THR A 609 -28.76 13.06 19.64
N LEU A 610 -29.53 12.51 18.68
CA LEU A 610 -29.47 11.09 18.30
C LEU A 610 -28.67 10.94 17.01
N ILE A 611 -27.49 10.30 17.10
CA ILE A 611 -26.61 10.03 15.95
C ILE A 611 -26.34 8.53 15.81
N ALA A 612 -25.88 8.10 14.64
CA ALA A 612 -25.51 6.70 14.40
C ALA A 612 -24.44 6.22 15.40
N LYS A 613 -24.57 4.99 15.93
CA LYS A 613 -23.69 4.44 16.97
C LYS A 613 -22.21 4.47 16.56
N ASN A 614 -21.91 3.99 15.36
CA ASN A 614 -20.56 4.07 14.79
C ASN A 614 -20.05 5.51 14.81
N LEU A 615 -20.83 6.51 14.37
CA LEU A 615 -20.39 7.91 14.40
C LEU A 615 -20.07 8.39 15.83
N ALA A 616 -20.83 7.96 16.83
CA ALA A 616 -20.60 8.31 18.23
C ALA A 616 -19.29 7.68 18.77
N GLU A 617 -19.02 6.40 18.47
CA GLU A 617 -17.81 5.69 18.89
C GLU A 617 -16.51 6.36 18.41
N HIS A 618 -16.55 7.19 17.36
CA HIS A 618 -15.37 7.89 16.82
C HIS A 618 -15.28 9.37 17.22
N LEU A 619 -16.40 9.97 17.63
CA LEU A 619 -16.36 11.30 18.24
C LEU A 619 -15.78 11.25 19.66
N ASP A 620 -15.95 10.13 20.36
CA ASP A 620 -15.44 9.81 21.70
C ASP A 620 -15.17 11.02 22.61
N GLU A 621 -13.92 11.48 22.74
CA GLU A 621 -13.55 12.62 23.60
C GLU A 621 -14.33 13.93 23.32
N HIS A 622 -14.88 14.12 22.13
CA HIS A 622 -15.69 15.28 21.75
C HIS A 622 -17.15 15.19 22.22
N ILE A 623 -17.64 14.01 22.62
CA ILE A 623 -19.01 13.80 23.07
C ILE A 623 -19.08 13.15 24.45
N PHE A 624 -20.24 13.24 25.07
CA PHE A 624 -20.70 12.26 26.04
C PHE A 624 -21.63 11.31 25.31
N LEU A 625 -21.23 10.05 25.14
CA LEU A 625 -22.11 8.96 24.73
C LEU A 625 -23.00 8.62 25.92
N LEU A 626 -24.31 8.65 25.72
CA LEU A 626 -25.28 8.40 26.78
C LEU A 626 -25.85 6.99 26.67
N ASP A 627 -26.04 6.34 27.81
CA ASP A 627 -26.87 5.16 27.91
C ASP A 627 -28.31 5.48 27.48
N SER A 628 -28.99 4.51 26.88
CA SER A 628 -30.32 4.70 26.31
C SER A 628 -31.45 4.62 27.33
N ASP A 629 -31.24 3.92 28.45
CA ASP A 629 -32.24 3.63 29.47
C ASP A 629 -32.16 4.63 30.63
N ASP A 630 -30.95 4.93 31.15
CA ASP A 630 -30.77 5.85 32.30
C ASP A 630 -30.13 7.21 31.95
N GLY A 631 -29.49 7.33 30.79
CA GLY A 631 -28.83 8.58 30.35
C GLY A 631 -27.50 8.88 31.03
N SER A 632 -26.89 7.91 31.73
CA SER A 632 -25.50 7.96 32.22
C SER A 632 -24.50 8.09 31.07
N VAL A 633 -23.28 8.57 31.36
CA VAL A 633 -22.21 8.70 30.34
C VAL A 633 -21.39 7.41 30.30
N THR A 634 -21.29 6.76 29.14
CA THR A 634 -20.71 5.42 29.01
C THR A 634 -19.31 5.40 28.39
N ASN A 635 -18.88 6.47 27.71
CA ASN A 635 -17.56 6.57 27.07
C ASN A 635 -16.53 7.35 27.90
N LEU A 636 -16.82 7.59 29.18
CA LEU A 636 -15.86 8.17 30.12
C LEU A 636 -15.82 7.33 31.37
N ASP A 637 -14.60 6.98 31.80
CA ASP A 637 -14.35 6.48 33.14
C ASP A 637 -14.66 7.59 34.16
N LEU A 638 -15.93 7.67 34.54
CA LEU A 638 -16.36 8.36 35.74
C LEU A 638 -15.72 7.63 36.92
N ALA A 639 -14.64 8.19 37.45
CA ALA A 639 -14.03 7.70 38.68
C ALA A 639 -15.09 7.68 39.79
N ASP A 640 -15.53 6.47 40.18
CA ASP A 640 -16.71 6.24 41.01
C ASP A 640 -16.71 7.08 42.29
N GLY A 641 -17.47 8.17 42.25
CA GLY A 641 -17.92 8.88 43.44
C GLY A 641 -19.06 8.11 44.12
N CYS A 642 -18.81 6.87 44.55
CA CYS A 642 -19.87 5.97 44.99
C CYS A 642 -19.77 5.56 46.46
N ALA A 643 -20.94 5.62 47.13
CA ALA A 643 -21.14 5.08 48.46
C ALA A 643 -21.45 3.57 48.38
N CYS A 644 -20.48 2.75 48.79
CA CYS A 644 -20.60 1.38 49.33
C CYS A 644 -21.62 0.37 48.74
N ALA A 645 -21.13 -0.67 48.03
CA ALA A 645 -21.07 -2.09 48.50
C ALA A 645 -20.83 -3.17 47.39
N LEU A 646 -19.61 -3.74 47.35
CA LEU A 646 -19.08 -5.07 46.89
C LEU A 646 -20.02 -6.17 46.29
N PRO A 647 -19.54 -7.18 45.49
CA PRO A 647 -18.22 -7.46 44.83
C PRO A 647 -18.32 -8.01 43.34
N PRO A 648 -17.24 -8.51 42.65
CA PRO A 648 -17.06 -8.43 41.18
C PRO A 648 -16.84 -9.77 40.37
N GLU A 649 -16.64 -9.66 39.03
CA GLU A 649 -15.98 -10.68 38.14
C GLU A 649 -15.01 -10.04 37.08
N THR A 650 -14.33 -10.85 36.24
CA THR A 650 -12.88 -10.72 35.90
C THR A 650 -12.44 -10.74 34.40
N SER A 651 -11.14 -10.45 34.15
CA SER A 651 -10.24 -10.91 33.04
C SER A 651 -10.13 -10.07 31.73
N THR A 652 -9.07 -10.06 30.88
CA THR A 652 -7.58 -10.33 30.95
C THR A 652 -6.86 -9.81 29.66
N THR A 653 -5.58 -9.37 29.80
CA THR A 653 -4.33 -9.34 28.94
C THR A 653 -4.28 -9.83 27.45
N PRO A 654 -3.23 -9.59 26.59
CA PRO A 654 -1.75 -9.53 26.86
C PRO A 654 -0.83 -8.55 26.02
N ALA A 655 0.51 -8.74 26.08
CA ALA A 655 1.62 -7.87 25.58
C ALA A 655 2.73 -8.63 24.76
N PRO A 656 3.84 -7.97 24.32
CA PRO A 656 5.25 -8.46 24.56
C PRO A 656 6.35 -7.32 24.55
N SER A 657 7.69 -7.48 24.68
CA SER A 657 8.64 -8.33 25.47
C SER A 657 10.12 -7.81 25.34
N VAL A 658 11.09 -8.21 26.20
CA VAL A 658 12.57 -7.83 26.14
C VAL A 658 13.53 -9.05 26.33
N ILE A 659 14.85 -8.86 26.18
CA ILE A 659 15.93 -9.82 25.77
C ILE A 659 16.41 -10.86 26.82
N LYS A 660 16.86 -12.03 26.31
CA LYS A 660 17.34 -13.24 27.02
C LYS A 660 18.71 -13.70 26.48
N TYR A 661 19.52 -14.45 27.25
CA TYR A 661 20.68 -15.18 26.70
C TYR A 661 20.18 -16.25 25.71
N ARG A 662 20.63 -16.19 24.44
CA ARG A 662 20.02 -16.95 23.33
C ARG A 662 20.58 -18.37 23.11
N SER A 663 21.61 -18.77 23.84
CA SER A 663 22.23 -20.09 23.75
C SER A 663 22.76 -20.55 25.11
N GLY A 664 22.72 -21.87 25.34
CA GLY A 664 23.07 -22.47 26.64
C GLY A 664 22.08 -22.10 27.74
N CYS A 665 22.55 -22.14 28.99
CA CYS A 665 21.73 -21.85 30.16
C CYS A 665 21.33 -20.38 30.26
N MET A 666 20.02 -20.10 30.35
CA MET A 666 19.46 -18.74 30.52
C MET A 666 20.10 -17.94 31.68
N VAL A 667 20.57 -18.62 32.73
CA VAL A 667 21.18 -17.99 33.91
C VAL A 667 22.66 -17.64 33.71
N CYS A 668 23.41 -18.43 32.94
CA CYS A 668 24.88 -18.33 32.93
C CYS A 668 25.59 -18.72 31.62
N GLY A 669 24.88 -18.86 30.50
CA GLY A 669 25.40 -19.15 29.16
C GLY A 669 26.04 -20.52 28.93
N GLY A 670 26.43 -21.25 29.99
CA GLY A 670 27.07 -22.56 29.89
C GLY A 670 26.14 -23.69 29.44
N ASP A 671 26.72 -24.76 28.92
CA ASP A 671 26.00 -25.87 28.29
C ASP A 671 24.95 -26.54 29.19
N LEU A 672 23.85 -26.95 28.57
CA LEU A 672 22.76 -27.66 29.20
C LEU A 672 23.01 -29.17 29.18
N ILE A 673 22.91 -29.77 30.36
CA ILE A 673 22.94 -31.21 30.61
C ILE A 673 21.48 -31.66 30.70
N TYR A 674 21.14 -32.69 29.92
CA TYR A 674 19.83 -33.34 29.91
C TYR A 674 20.00 -34.72 30.57
N PRO A 675 19.58 -34.92 31.83
CA PRO A 675 19.72 -36.20 32.52
C PRO A 675 18.74 -37.26 31.98
N ASP A 676 19.14 -38.53 32.00
CA ASP A 676 18.32 -39.67 31.53
C ASP A 676 17.00 -39.88 32.31
N LYS A 677 16.82 -39.16 33.42
CA LYS A 677 15.61 -39.08 34.22
C LYS A 677 15.45 -37.64 34.72
N GLU A 678 14.22 -37.13 34.71
CA GLU A 678 13.90 -35.83 35.27
C GLU A 678 14.29 -35.76 36.74
N LEU A 679 14.88 -34.62 37.14
CA LEU A 679 15.33 -34.37 38.50
C LEU A 679 14.45 -33.29 39.12
N GLU A 680 13.96 -33.48 40.35
CA GLU A 680 13.39 -32.33 41.08
C GLU A 680 14.50 -31.30 41.36
N LEU A 681 14.37 -30.11 40.76
CA LEU A 681 15.22 -28.96 41.03
C LEU A 681 14.35 -27.74 41.32
N ALA A 682 14.81 -26.90 42.23
CA ALA A 682 14.22 -25.58 42.45
C ALA A 682 14.59 -24.66 41.28
N CYS A 683 13.60 -24.00 40.68
CA CYS A 683 13.84 -22.94 39.71
C CYS A 683 14.69 -21.84 40.36
N HIS A 684 15.82 -21.50 39.73
CA HIS A 684 16.80 -20.53 40.22
C HIS A 684 16.19 -19.15 40.50
N TYR A 685 15.10 -18.80 39.81
CA TYR A 685 14.42 -17.51 39.90
C TYR A 685 13.26 -17.48 40.91
N CYS A 686 12.17 -18.24 40.72
CA CYS A 686 11.05 -18.24 41.69
C CYS A 686 11.25 -19.11 42.93
N GLY A 687 12.19 -20.06 42.91
CA GLY A 687 12.40 -21.03 44.00
C GLY A 687 11.47 -22.25 43.97
N ARG A 688 10.46 -22.28 43.09
CA ARG A 688 9.54 -23.42 42.94
C ARG A 688 10.28 -24.68 42.51
N THR A 689 10.16 -25.76 43.27
CA THR A 689 10.61 -27.11 42.87
C THR A 689 9.74 -27.62 41.72
N SER A 690 10.36 -28.15 40.68
CA SER A 690 9.68 -28.79 39.55
C SER A 690 10.58 -29.86 38.93
N LEU A 691 9.99 -30.73 38.12
CA LEU A 691 10.74 -31.75 37.36
C LEU A 691 11.56 -31.04 36.27
N ALA A 692 12.86 -30.97 36.48
CA ALA A 692 13.83 -30.41 35.56
C ALA A 692 14.34 -31.49 34.61
N ASN A 693 13.97 -31.35 33.34
CA ASN A 693 14.48 -32.14 32.22
C ASN A 693 15.84 -31.63 31.69
N SER A 694 16.31 -30.47 32.17
CA SER A 694 17.57 -29.85 31.79
C SER A 694 18.12 -28.96 32.90
N HIS A 695 19.45 -28.92 33.04
CA HIS A 695 20.17 -27.99 33.90
C HIS A 695 21.59 -27.77 33.41
N CYS A 696 22.26 -26.66 33.73
CA CYS A 696 23.68 -26.52 33.41
C CYS A 696 24.58 -27.30 34.39
N GLY A 697 25.90 -27.36 34.13
CA GLY A 697 26.87 -27.96 35.05
C GLY A 697 26.87 -27.40 36.49
N LYS A 698 26.31 -26.19 36.70
CA LYS A 698 26.10 -25.58 38.02
C LYS A 698 24.71 -25.87 38.64
N LYS A 699 23.94 -26.79 38.05
CA LYS A 699 22.54 -27.13 38.39
C LYS A 699 21.56 -25.94 38.37
N HIS A 700 21.84 -24.90 37.57
CA HIS A 700 20.82 -23.88 37.30
C HIS A 700 19.72 -24.49 36.44
N PHE A 701 18.49 -24.43 36.95
CA PHE A 701 17.23 -24.75 36.28
C PHE A 701 16.33 -23.51 36.31
N VAL A 702 15.56 -23.28 35.26
CA VAL A 702 14.57 -22.18 35.17
C VAL A 702 13.27 -22.78 34.70
N CYS A 703 12.18 -22.58 35.44
CA CYS A 703 10.87 -23.08 35.03
C CYS A 703 10.27 -22.26 33.88
N ASP A 704 9.36 -22.87 33.13
CA ASP A 704 8.80 -22.30 31.89
C ASP A 704 8.14 -20.92 32.10
N HIS A 705 7.58 -20.68 33.29
CA HIS A 705 7.05 -19.38 33.70
C HIS A 705 8.18 -18.34 33.83
N CYS A 706 9.18 -18.56 34.70
CA CYS A 706 10.31 -17.62 34.80
C CYS A 706 11.13 -17.48 33.50
N HIS A 707 11.06 -18.46 32.59
CA HIS A 707 11.66 -18.41 31.26
C HIS A 707 10.97 -17.41 30.30
N SER A 708 9.75 -16.96 30.61
CA SER A 708 8.87 -16.20 29.69
C SER A 708 8.41 -14.80 30.16
N GLU A 709 8.64 -14.40 31.42
CA GLU A 709 7.85 -13.34 32.09
C GLU A 709 8.44 -11.91 32.20
N ASP A 710 7.53 -10.95 32.33
CA ASP A 710 7.74 -9.50 32.54
C ASP A 710 8.24 -9.15 33.95
N ALA A 711 8.97 -8.04 34.10
CA ALA A 711 9.48 -7.55 35.38
C ALA A 711 8.39 -7.28 36.44
N LEU A 712 7.24 -6.73 36.06
CA LEU A 712 6.14 -6.44 36.99
C LEU A 712 5.40 -7.71 37.41
N ASN A 713 5.12 -8.61 36.47
CA ASN A 713 4.55 -9.94 36.76
C ASN A 713 5.47 -10.73 37.71
N VAL A 714 6.78 -10.68 37.47
CA VAL A 714 7.80 -11.26 38.33
C VAL A 714 7.77 -10.66 39.74
N MET A 715 7.67 -9.34 39.88
CA MET A 715 7.51 -8.71 41.21
C MET A 715 6.26 -9.20 41.90
N GLU A 716 5.11 -9.22 41.22
CA GLU A 716 3.83 -9.61 41.81
C GLU A 716 3.85 -11.07 42.25
N HIS A 717 4.34 -11.97 41.40
CA HIS A 717 4.48 -13.39 41.74
C HIS A 717 5.47 -13.61 42.90
N LEU A 718 6.68 -13.03 42.83
CA LEU A 718 7.70 -13.20 43.87
C LEU A 718 7.28 -12.57 45.21
N CYS A 719 6.61 -11.43 45.21
CA CYS A 719 6.07 -10.80 46.42
C CYS A 719 4.86 -11.54 46.99
N THR A 720 4.02 -12.14 46.14
CA THR A 720 2.87 -12.95 46.58
C THR A 720 3.35 -14.24 47.25
N GLU A 721 4.32 -14.94 46.65
CA GLU A 721 4.89 -16.21 47.14
C GLU A 721 6.03 -16.03 48.16
N ALA A 722 6.42 -14.80 48.50
CA ALA A 722 7.44 -14.55 49.53
C ALA A 722 6.91 -14.87 50.94
N THR A 723 7.71 -15.58 51.72
CA THR A 723 7.44 -15.91 53.14
C THR A 723 8.37 -15.17 54.10
N GLU A 724 9.41 -14.53 53.57
CA GLU A 724 10.41 -13.74 54.27
C GLU A 724 9.75 -12.56 55.01
N THR A 725 10.12 -12.32 56.27
CA THR A 725 9.62 -11.19 57.08
C THR A 725 10.52 -9.97 57.03
N ASP A 726 11.78 -10.14 56.63
CA ASP A 726 12.75 -9.07 56.49
C ASP A 726 12.69 -8.45 55.08
N MET A 727 12.55 -7.13 55.01
CA MET A 727 12.45 -6.39 53.75
C MET A 727 13.72 -6.49 52.89
N LEU A 728 14.89 -6.64 53.49
CA LEU A 728 16.17 -6.76 52.77
C LEU A 728 16.37 -8.16 52.21
N GLU A 729 15.82 -9.22 52.83
CA GLU A 729 15.76 -10.56 52.22
C GLU A 729 14.90 -10.56 50.95
N ILE A 730 13.70 -9.97 51.01
CA ILE A 730 12.81 -9.84 49.85
C ILE A 730 13.48 -9.00 48.76
N LEU A 731 14.14 -7.89 49.11
CA LEU A 731 14.94 -7.08 48.17
C LEU A 731 16.03 -7.93 47.50
N ALA A 732 16.78 -8.72 48.28
CA ALA A 732 17.85 -9.57 47.76
C ALA A 732 17.32 -10.72 46.88
N ARG A 733 16.11 -11.24 47.14
CA ARG A 733 15.43 -12.22 46.29
C ARG A 733 15.00 -11.60 44.96
N LEU A 734 14.29 -10.48 44.99
CA LEU A 734 13.84 -9.77 43.78
C LEU A 734 15.02 -9.35 42.89
N ARG A 735 16.09 -8.78 43.47
CA ARG A 735 17.28 -8.34 42.72
C ARG A 735 18.11 -9.46 42.08
N LYS A 736 17.84 -10.73 42.39
CA LYS A 736 18.46 -11.88 41.69
C LYS A 736 17.78 -12.19 40.35
N HIS A 737 16.56 -11.68 40.11
CA HIS A 737 15.83 -11.93 38.86
C HIS A 737 16.36 -11.06 37.71
N PRO A 738 16.64 -11.62 36.51
CA PRO A 738 17.22 -10.88 35.39
C PRO A 738 16.30 -9.76 34.86
N SER A 739 14.99 -9.93 34.97
CA SER A 739 13.99 -8.90 34.63
C SER A 739 14.06 -7.66 35.53
N ILE A 740 14.75 -7.70 36.67
CA ILE A 740 15.00 -6.53 37.53
C ILE A 740 16.37 -5.92 37.15
N PRO A 741 16.42 -4.76 36.49
CA PRO A 741 17.69 -4.18 36.05
C PRO A 741 18.54 -3.68 37.23
N VAL A 742 19.78 -3.27 36.95
CA VAL A 742 20.67 -2.61 37.95
C VAL A 742 20.01 -1.35 38.53
N HIS A 743 19.30 -0.62 37.66
CA HIS A 743 18.64 0.65 37.93
C HIS A 743 17.49 0.90 36.92
N GLY A 744 16.39 1.53 37.33
CA GLY A 744 15.25 1.78 36.45
C GLY A 744 13.91 1.94 37.20
N PRO A 745 12.81 2.32 36.51
CA PRO A 745 11.51 2.57 37.12
C PRO A 745 10.89 1.35 37.80
N GLU A 746 11.35 0.15 37.46
CA GLU A 746 10.98 -1.13 38.10
C GLU A 746 11.21 -1.07 39.62
N HIS A 747 12.23 -0.32 40.07
CA HIS A 747 12.53 -0.13 41.49
C HIS A 747 11.46 0.67 42.23
N HIS A 748 10.70 1.50 41.52
CA HIS A 748 9.63 2.31 42.07
C HIS A 748 8.40 1.46 42.40
N ALA A 749 8.13 0.42 41.59
CA ALA A 749 7.11 -0.61 41.84
C ALA A 749 7.55 -1.65 42.88
N LEU A 750 8.82 -2.05 42.83
CA LEU A 750 9.43 -3.01 43.75
C LEU A 750 9.45 -2.55 45.21
N MET A 751 9.75 -1.28 45.48
CA MET A 751 9.84 -0.75 46.85
C MET A 751 8.53 -0.87 47.67
N PRO A 752 7.37 -0.39 47.19
CA PRO A 752 6.13 -0.55 47.94
C PRO A 752 5.68 -2.02 48.02
N ALA A 753 5.98 -2.83 47.01
CA ALA A 753 5.67 -4.26 47.01
C ALA A 753 6.38 -4.99 48.17
N ILE A 754 7.70 -4.76 48.34
CA ILE A 754 8.49 -5.32 49.44
C ILE A 754 7.89 -4.98 50.81
N ILE A 755 7.56 -3.71 51.03
CA ILE A 755 7.08 -3.21 52.33
C ILE A 755 5.72 -3.82 52.68
N VAL A 756 4.79 -3.89 51.73
CA VAL A 756 3.47 -4.50 51.92
C VAL A 756 3.57 -6.02 52.13
N THR A 757 4.47 -6.70 51.41
CA THR A 757 4.74 -8.13 51.58
C THR A 757 5.37 -8.45 52.95
N ALA A 758 6.39 -7.70 53.38
CA ALA A 758 6.98 -7.88 54.71
C ALA A 758 5.94 -7.64 55.81
N TYR A 759 5.10 -6.60 55.67
CA TYR A 759 4.01 -6.31 56.60
C TYR A 759 3.01 -7.47 56.71
N ARG A 760 2.57 -8.03 55.57
CA ARG A 760 1.73 -9.25 55.53
C ARG A 760 2.41 -10.41 56.27
N ASN A 761 3.66 -10.70 55.93
CA ASN A 761 4.39 -11.85 56.44
C ASN A 761 4.69 -11.73 57.95
N SER A 762 4.82 -10.49 58.44
CA SER A 762 5.00 -10.16 59.87
C SER A 762 3.69 -10.18 60.67
N GLY A 763 2.58 -10.67 60.08
CA GLY A 763 1.27 -10.81 60.71
C GLY A 763 0.34 -9.60 60.55
N GLY A 764 0.71 -8.62 59.74
CA GLY A 764 -0.14 -7.48 59.41
C GLY A 764 -1.28 -7.87 58.46
N GLN A 765 -2.50 -7.41 58.77
CA GLN A 765 -3.65 -7.67 57.90
C GLN A 765 -3.60 -6.75 56.67
N ILE A 766 -3.63 -7.37 55.48
CA ILE A 766 -3.77 -6.68 54.19
C ILE A 766 -4.87 -7.34 53.37
N GLU A 767 -5.48 -6.57 52.46
CA GLU A 767 -6.36 -7.11 51.43
C GLU A 767 -5.56 -7.91 50.39
N LYS A 768 -6.20 -8.88 49.73
CA LYS A 768 -5.52 -9.81 48.80
C LYS A 768 -4.76 -9.08 47.69
N ASP A 769 -5.34 -8.00 47.17
CA ASP A 769 -4.82 -7.28 46.00
C ASP A 769 -3.95 -6.07 46.37
N LEU A 770 -3.56 -5.94 47.66
CA LEU A 770 -2.80 -4.78 48.13
C LEU A 770 -1.35 -4.79 47.60
N ILE A 771 -0.75 -5.96 47.38
CA ILE A 771 0.57 -6.12 46.76
C ILE A 771 0.53 -5.68 45.29
N ALA A 772 -0.45 -6.16 44.51
CA ALA A 772 -0.68 -5.74 43.13
C ALA A 772 -0.95 -4.23 43.03
N THR A 773 -1.70 -3.67 43.99
CA THR A 773 -1.96 -2.22 44.09
C THR A 773 -0.71 -1.41 44.46
N ALA A 774 0.17 -1.94 45.32
CA ALA A 774 1.47 -1.35 45.63
C ALA A 774 2.36 -1.28 44.38
N ILE A 775 2.47 -2.39 43.62
CA ILE A 775 3.20 -2.47 42.35
C ILE A 775 2.63 -1.46 41.34
N ARG A 776 1.31 -1.48 41.12
CA ARG A 776 0.61 -0.58 40.17
C ARG A 776 0.84 0.90 40.49
N ARG A 777 0.71 1.30 41.75
CA ARG A 777 0.98 2.69 42.18
C ARG A 777 2.45 3.08 42.03
N GLY A 778 3.38 2.17 42.34
CA GLY A 778 4.81 2.43 42.18
C GLY A 778 5.24 2.54 40.71
N ASN A 779 4.63 1.76 39.82
CA ASN A 779 4.90 1.79 38.38
C ASN A 779 4.49 3.12 37.70
N GLN A 780 3.58 3.90 38.31
CA GLN A 780 3.21 5.24 37.81
C GLN A 780 4.31 6.29 38.02
N ILE A 781 5.37 5.99 38.79
CA ILE A 781 6.48 6.91 39.02
C ILE A 781 7.46 6.84 37.83
N ILE A 782 7.52 7.92 37.06
CA ILE A 782 8.40 8.02 35.88
C ILE A 782 9.87 7.73 36.19
N GLY A 783 10.56 7.11 35.21
CA GLY A 783 12.00 6.88 35.28
C GLY A 783 12.79 8.19 35.43
N GLY A 784 13.79 8.20 36.32
CA GLY A 784 14.60 9.41 36.56
C GLY A 784 13.93 10.48 37.43
N SER A 785 12.78 10.20 38.06
CA SER A 785 12.10 11.06 39.05
C SER A 785 13.04 11.65 40.11
N CYS A 786 14.03 10.87 40.56
CA CYS A 786 15.08 11.30 41.50
C CYS A 786 15.83 12.58 41.07
N ALA A 787 15.95 12.84 39.78
CA ALA A 787 16.58 14.04 39.23
C ALA A 787 15.55 14.98 38.57
N PHE A 788 14.69 14.46 37.68
CA PHE A 788 13.78 15.27 36.88
C PHE A 788 12.57 15.82 37.65
N THR A 789 12.17 15.18 38.75
CA THR A 789 11.06 15.63 39.61
C THR A 789 11.50 15.94 41.05
N GLY A 790 12.81 15.87 41.34
CA GLY A 790 13.40 16.18 42.65
C GLY A 790 13.03 15.21 43.78
N ILE A 791 12.44 14.05 43.49
CA ILE A 791 12.02 13.06 44.50
C ILE A 791 12.38 11.64 44.04
N CYS A 792 13.16 10.93 44.86
CA CYS A 792 13.56 9.56 44.55
C CYS A 792 12.36 8.60 44.60
N GLY A 793 12.18 7.79 43.55
CA GLY A 793 11.12 6.79 43.50
C GLY A 793 11.19 5.74 44.62
N SER A 794 12.35 5.54 45.28
CA SER A 794 12.43 4.76 46.52
C SER A 794 11.69 5.44 47.67
N ALA A 795 11.93 6.75 47.90
CA ALA A 795 11.24 7.53 48.93
C ALA A 795 9.73 7.65 48.66
N THR A 796 9.35 7.82 47.38
CA THR A 796 7.94 7.79 46.95
C THR A 796 7.33 6.40 47.16
N GLY A 797 8.08 5.33 46.88
CA GLY A 797 7.67 3.93 47.12
C GLY A 797 7.38 3.64 48.60
N VAL A 798 8.24 4.10 49.53
CA VAL A 798 7.94 4.02 50.97
C VAL A 798 6.65 4.79 51.30
N GLY A 799 6.47 5.98 50.73
CA GLY A 799 5.24 6.77 50.88
C GLY A 799 3.98 6.04 50.38
N ILE A 800 4.06 5.37 49.23
CA ILE A 800 2.97 4.57 48.66
C ILE A 800 2.62 3.40 49.59
N ALA A 801 3.61 2.68 50.12
CA ALA A 801 3.36 1.59 51.05
C ALA A 801 2.69 2.07 52.33
N PHE A 802 3.21 3.10 52.99
CA PHE A 802 2.58 3.65 54.20
C PHE A 802 1.21 4.27 53.90
N SER A 803 0.98 4.84 52.71
CA SER A 803 -0.35 5.29 52.28
C SER A 803 -1.35 4.13 52.17
N LEU A 804 -0.93 2.97 51.68
CA LEU A 804 -1.77 1.78 51.61
C LEU A 804 -2.02 1.19 53.01
N LEU A 805 -0.99 1.02 53.82
CA LEU A 805 -1.07 0.41 55.16
C LEU A 805 -1.81 1.28 56.18
N LEU A 806 -1.71 2.62 56.09
CA LEU A 806 -2.49 3.57 56.90
C LEU A 806 -3.85 3.92 56.29
N GLN A 807 -4.16 3.40 55.10
CA GLN A 807 -5.34 3.79 54.31
C GLN A 807 -5.48 5.32 54.16
N ALA A 808 -4.35 6.00 53.90
CA ALA A 808 -4.28 7.45 53.76
C ALA A 808 -4.88 7.91 52.42
N ASN A 809 -5.60 9.04 52.44
CA ASN A 809 -6.21 9.65 51.25
C ASN A 809 -6.23 11.19 51.38
N PRO A 810 -6.64 11.96 50.34
CA PRO A 810 -6.58 13.42 50.37
C PRO A 810 -7.42 14.11 51.46
N VAL A 811 -8.48 13.47 51.97
CA VAL A 811 -9.38 14.04 52.99
C VAL A 811 -9.04 13.60 54.43
N LYS A 812 -8.26 12.51 54.58
CA LYS A 812 -7.67 12.05 55.83
C LYS A 812 -6.44 12.86 56.19
N ALA A 813 -6.66 14.02 56.83
CA ALA A 813 -5.61 15.02 57.06
C ALA A 813 -4.40 14.49 57.86
N GLU A 814 -4.62 13.67 58.88
CA GLU A 814 -3.57 13.12 59.74
C GLU A 814 -2.73 12.07 59.00
N GLU A 815 -3.35 11.04 58.44
CA GLU A 815 -2.63 9.99 57.71
C GLU A 815 -1.93 10.53 56.46
N ARG A 816 -2.54 11.50 55.76
CA ARG A 816 -1.91 12.24 54.65
C ARG A 816 -0.67 13.00 55.12
N GLN A 817 -0.72 13.66 56.27
CA GLN A 817 0.44 14.38 56.84
C GLN A 817 1.55 13.40 57.25
N ILE A 818 1.19 12.28 57.90
CA ILE A 818 2.14 11.23 58.32
C ILE A 818 2.87 10.67 57.10
N VAL A 819 2.16 10.28 56.03
CA VAL A 819 2.77 9.77 54.79
C VAL A 819 3.75 10.80 54.19
N GLN A 820 3.38 12.08 54.13
CA GLN A 820 4.27 13.13 53.62
C GLN A 820 5.54 13.30 54.48
N GLN A 821 5.43 13.23 55.81
CA GLN A 821 6.58 13.27 56.72
C GLN A 821 7.47 12.03 56.60
N ILE A 822 6.89 10.85 56.33
CA ILE A 822 7.63 9.61 56.11
C ILE A 822 8.45 9.71 54.82
N THR A 823 7.82 10.08 53.70
CA THR A 823 8.50 10.30 52.42
C THR A 823 9.60 11.35 52.53
N GLN A 824 9.37 12.45 53.25
CA GLN A 824 10.37 13.49 53.51
C GLN A 824 11.60 12.94 54.24
N GLN A 825 11.41 12.12 55.28
CA GLN A 825 12.52 11.55 56.06
C GLN A 825 13.33 10.55 55.24
N VAL A 826 12.69 9.70 54.44
CA VAL A 826 13.40 8.79 53.53
C VAL A 826 14.19 9.56 52.47
N LEU A 827 13.59 10.63 51.91
CA LEU A 827 14.27 11.46 50.93
C LEU A 827 15.48 12.20 51.53
N LYS A 828 15.39 12.64 52.80
CA LYS A 828 16.51 13.23 53.54
C LYS A 828 17.69 12.27 53.59
N ASP A 829 17.49 11.07 54.12
CA ASP A 829 18.55 10.05 54.30
C ASP A 829 19.20 9.67 52.94
N ILE A 830 18.42 9.62 51.85
CA ILE A 830 18.96 9.41 50.49
C ILE A 830 19.79 10.62 50.02
N SER A 831 19.35 11.84 50.30
CA SER A 831 20.00 13.08 49.86
C SER A 831 21.31 13.44 50.58
N GLU A 832 21.61 12.79 51.71
CA GLU A 832 22.88 12.97 52.44
C GLU A 832 24.09 12.42 51.66
N PHE A 833 23.87 11.50 50.71
CA PHE A 833 24.91 10.93 49.86
C PHE A 833 25.12 11.75 48.58
N LYS A 834 26.28 12.39 48.44
CA LYS A 834 26.71 13.05 47.20
C LYS A 834 27.12 12.02 46.15
N ALA A 835 26.14 11.33 45.57
CA ALA A 835 26.35 10.19 44.70
C ALA A 835 25.43 10.21 43.47
N ALA A 836 25.90 9.62 42.38
CA ALA A 836 25.09 9.38 41.20
C ALA A 836 24.16 8.15 41.37
N ARG A 837 23.48 7.78 40.30
CA ARG A 837 22.36 6.81 40.26
C ARG A 837 22.75 5.45 40.87
N CYS A 838 22.08 5.03 41.94
CA CYS A 838 22.21 3.67 42.47
C CYS A 838 20.93 3.21 43.16
N CYS A 839 20.00 2.65 42.38
CA CYS A 839 18.70 2.21 42.92
C CYS A 839 18.84 1.16 44.04
N GLN A 840 19.91 0.35 44.11
CA GLN A 840 20.13 -0.58 45.22
C GLN A 840 20.38 0.15 46.56
N ARG A 841 21.29 1.14 46.57
CA ARG A 841 21.59 1.95 47.76
C ARG A 841 20.33 2.69 48.21
N ASP A 842 19.63 3.31 47.27
CA ASP A 842 18.46 4.13 47.56
C ASP A 842 17.28 3.27 48.04
N CYS A 843 17.14 2.01 47.57
CA CYS A 843 16.20 1.03 48.12
C CYS A 843 16.61 0.57 49.53
N TRP A 844 17.87 0.21 49.75
CA TRP A 844 18.36 -0.22 51.08
C TRP A 844 18.17 0.87 52.14
N LEU A 845 18.53 2.12 51.84
CA LEU A 845 18.26 3.29 52.71
C LEU A 845 16.76 3.44 52.99
N GLY A 846 15.93 3.33 51.94
CA GLY A 846 14.47 3.39 52.05
C GLY A 846 13.88 2.31 52.95
N LEU A 847 14.36 1.07 52.86
CA LEU A 847 13.87 -0.06 53.66
C LEU A 847 14.37 0.00 55.11
N LYS A 848 15.64 0.33 55.36
CA LYS A 848 16.15 0.62 56.72
C LYS A 848 15.32 1.71 57.40
N LYS A 849 15.02 2.80 56.68
CA LYS A 849 14.21 3.91 57.20
C LYS A 849 12.73 3.53 57.36
N ALA A 850 12.18 2.72 56.47
CA ALA A 850 10.82 2.17 56.62
C ALA A 850 10.71 1.28 57.88
N ALA A 851 11.72 0.46 58.19
CA ALA A 851 11.77 -0.34 59.41
C ALA A 851 11.80 0.55 60.67
N GLU A 852 12.65 1.59 60.69
CA GLU A 852 12.68 2.60 61.77
C GLU A 852 11.29 3.24 61.98
N LEU A 853 10.68 3.75 60.91
CA LEU A 853 9.42 4.49 60.97
C LEU A 853 8.20 3.59 61.22
N SER A 854 8.26 2.30 60.85
CA SER A 854 7.19 1.33 61.13
C SER A 854 6.90 1.21 62.63
N LYS A 855 7.94 1.25 63.48
CA LYS A 855 7.83 1.19 64.96
C LYS A 855 6.97 2.31 65.54
N LYS A 856 6.87 3.44 64.84
CA LYS A 856 6.11 4.63 65.28
C LYS A 856 4.71 4.69 64.69
N TYR A 857 4.54 4.26 63.43
CA TYR A 857 3.32 4.54 62.66
C TYR A 857 2.51 3.30 62.27
N LEU A 858 3.07 2.09 62.30
CA LEU A 858 2.37 0.86 61.94
C LEU A 858 2.12 -0.02 63.16
N PRO A 859 1.01 -0.79 63.20
CA PRO A 859 0.72 -1.71 64.32
C PRO A 859 1.63 -2.95 64.32
N VAL A 860 2.31 -3.23 63.19
CA VAL A 860 3.32 -4.27 63.06
C VAL A 860 4.64 -3.61 62.69
N THR A 861 5.69 -3.91 63.46
CA THR A 861 7.05 -3.44 63.18
C THR A 861 7.67 -4.29 62.07
N LEU A 862 8.24 -3.62 61.07
CA LEU A 862 8.94 -4.24 59.94
C LEU A 862 10.43 -4.40 60.24
N GLN A 863 11.03 -5.44 59.68
CA GLN A 863 12.45 -5.75 59.80
C GLN A 863 13.22 -5.41 58.52
N ALA A 864 14.48 -4.99 58.70
CA ALA A 864 15.44 -4.69 57.65
C ALA A 864 16.86 -4.96 58.22
N ASP A 865 17.01 -6.06 58.92
CA ASP A 865 18.18 -6.46 59.68
C ASP A 865 19.12 -7.36 58.86
N ALA A 866 18.61 -8.02 57.81
CA ALA A 866 19.40 -8.89 56.93
C ALA A 866 20.43 -8.12 56.08
N VAL A 867 21.70 -8.55 56.12
CA VAL A 867 22.79 -7.94 55.35
C VAL A 867 22.75 -8.40 53.89
N ILE A 868 22.84 -7.45 52.96
CA ILE A 868 22.79 -7.72 51.51
C ILE A 868 24.11 -7.43 50.81
N GLY A 869 24.67 -8.45 50.14
CA GLY A 869 25.90 -8.28 49.37
C GLY A 869 25.71 -7.40 48.13
N CYS A 870 26.58 -6.39 47.95
CA CYS A 870 26.54 -5.49 46.80
C CYS A 870 27.58 -5.87 45.74
N PHE A 871 27.22 -6.77 44.82
CA PHE A 871 28.11 -7.28 43.76
C PHE A 871 28.11 -6.46 42.46
N GLN A 872 27.34 -5.38 42.40
CA GLN A 872 27.09 -4.63 41.16
C GLN A 872 28.11 -3.50 40.88
N GLN A 873 29.23 -3.40 41.62
CA GLN A 873 30.19 -2.29 41.42
C GLN A 873 30.74 -2.24 39.99
N HIS A 874 30.98 -3.40 39.38
CA HIS A 874 31.44 -3.53 37.99
C HIS A 874 30.33 -3.30 36.94
N ARG A 875 29.06 -3.27 37.35
CA ARG A 875 27.88 -3.08 36.47
C ARG A 875 27.28 -1.68 36.55
N ASN A 876 27.58 -0.94 37.62
CA ASN A 876 27.11 0.43 37.84
C ASN A 876 28.30 1.40 37.73
N LYS A 877 28.41 2.14 36.61
CA LYS A 877 29.52 3.08 36.37
C LYS A 877 29.46 4.28 37.34
N GLU A 878 28.28 4.54 37.89
CA GLU A 878 27.95 5.59 38.84
C GLU A 878 28.18 5.16 40.31
N CYS A 879 28.81 4.00 40.55
CA CYS A 879 29.09 3.47 41.88
C CYS A 879 30.14 4.30 42.65
N ILE A 880 29.86 4.62 43.91
CA ILE A 880 30.76 5.35 44.81
C ILE A 880 31.74 4.44 45.60
N GLY A 881 31.83 3.15 45.25
CA GLY A 881 32.76 2.22 45.89
C GLY A 881 32.57 2.10 47.41
N MET A 882 33.66 2.18 48.16
CA MET A 882 33.69 2.01 49.63
C MET A 882 32.94 3.10 50.42
N ASP A 883 32.57 4.21 49.78
CA ASP A 883 31.73 5.25 50.39
C ASP A 883 30.23 4.87 50.39
N CYS A 884 29.87 3.69 49.86
CA CYS A 884 28.51 3.17 49.85
C CYS A 884 28.15 2.49 51.18
N PRO A 885 27.04 2.87 51.87
CA PRO A 885 26.68 2.31 53.17
C PRO A 885 26.37 0.80 53.10
N VAL A 886 25.87 0.32 51.95
CA VAL A 886 25.61 -1.12 51.72
C VAL A 886 26.91 -1.94 51.71
N LEU A 887 28.02 -1.35 51.26
CA LEU A 887 29.34 -2.01 51.26
C LEU A 887 30.05 -1.89 52.61
N GLN A 888 29.75 -0.84 53.39
CA GLN A 888 30.24 -0.67 54.75
C GLN A 888 29.59 -1.69 55.70
N GLU A 889 28.26 -1.81 55.69
CA GLU A 889 27.54 -2.85 56.46
C GLU A 889 28.03 -4.27 56.11
N GLN A 890 28.26 -4.55 54.82
CA GLN A 890 28.82 -5.83 54.37
C GLN A 890 30.27 -6.05 54.86
N ALA A 891 31.09 -5.01 54.97
CA ALA A 891 32.46 -5.12 55.47
C ALA A 891 32.49 -5.33 57.00
N ASP A 892 31.67 -4.58 57.74
CA ASP A 892 31.54 -4.69 59.19
C ASP A 892 31.05 -6.08 59.62
N GLU A 893 30.10 -6.68 58.88
CA GLU A 893 29.64 -8.05 59.13
C GLU A 893 30.76 -9.09 58.89
N ILE A 894 31.55 -8.92 57.82
CA ILE A 894 32.69 -9.80 57.52
C ILE A 894 33.76 -9.68 58.63
N GLU A 895 34.08 -8.47 59.09
CA GLU A 895 35.02 -8.28 60.20
C GLU A 895 34.48 -8.92 61.49
N SER A 896 33.21 -8.72 61.82
CA SER A 896 32.58 -9.28 63.04
C SER A 896 32.55 -10.81 63.10
N ASN A 897 32.42 -11.48 61.95
CA ASN A 897 32.43 -12.94 61.83
C ASN A 897 33.84 -13.54 61.68
N SER A 898 34.89 -12.72 61.59
CA SER A 898 36.26 -13.14 61.25
C SER A 898 37.20 -13.39 62.45
N THR A 899 36.71 -14.04 63.52
CA THR A 899 37.62 -14.72 64.47
C THR A 899 38.23 -15.97 63.85
N GLY A 900 39.10 -15.78 62.85
CA GLY A 900 39.91 -16.82 62.21
C GLY A 900 39.84 -16.83 60.68
N VAL A 901 41.02 -16.65 60.05
CA VAL A 901 41.39 -16.87 58.63
C VAL A 901 41.45 -15.63 57.72
N SER A 902 42.59 -14.94 57.79
CA SER A 902 43.38 -14.32 56.70
C SER A 902 42.66 -13.68 55.49
N LEU A 903 42.49 -12.36 55.55
CA LEU A 903 42.26 -11.49 54.38
C LEU A 903 43.47 -11.48 53.41
N LYS A 904 43.39 -12.27 52.33
CA LYS A 904 44.19 -12.11 51.09
C LYS A 904 43.42 -12.64 49.87
N MET A 905 42.67 -11.77 49.19
CA MET A 905 42.58 -11.69 47.72
C MET A 905 41.50 -10.68 47.27
N PHE A 906 41.92 -9.44 47.02
CA PHE A 906 41.36 -8.61 45.94
C PHE A 906 42.53 -7.84 45.31
N GLY A 907 43.22 -8.52 44.40
CA GLY A 907 44.24 -7.89 43.56
C GLY A 907 43.59 -7.12 42.41
N ARG A 908 44.20 -6.00 42.03
CA ARG A 908 43.95 -5.37 40.73
C ARG A 908 44.16 -6.39 39.61
N VAL A 909 43.28 -6.36 38.61
CA VAL A 909 43.63 -6.68 37.23
C VAL A 909 43.03 -5.58 36.36
N ASP A 910 43.90 -4.86 35.67
CA ASP A 910 43.54 -3.85 34.66
C ASP A 910 43.18 -4.54 33.33
N THR A 911 42.38 -3.85 32.51
CA THR A 911 42.26 -3.94 31.03
C THR A 911 42.22 -5.31 30.35
N ASP A 912 41.05 -5.70 29.81
CA ASP A 912 40.71 -5.48 28.39
C ASP A 912 39.18 -5.45 28.20
#